data_AF-A0A7S1WE02-F1
#
_entry.id   AF-A0A7S1WE02-F1
#
_cell.length_a   1.000
_cell.length_b   1.000
_cell.length_c   1.000
_cell.angle_alpha   90.00
_cell.angle_beta   90.00
_cell.angle_gamma   90.00
#
_symmetry.space_group_name_H-M   'P 1'
#
loop_
_entity.id
_entity.type
_entity.pdbx_description
1 polymer ?
#
loop_
_entity_poly.entity_id
_entity_poly.type
_entity_poly.pdbx_seq_one_letter_code
_entity_poly.pdbx_strand_id
1 'polypeptide(L)'
;FGSAHQTCTEKGGSTEQHHALVMSTGCRLLLLGIAFTGAVAADEQCTSPPLTVKGASLVQRASAVTHSRVRVDGEDAEGRLESEAARRYQRLGQAAARSKTEDARFLMQATFGPTRGSLEALGKTTYADWLKDQVALPVESHREYYRRHVNPHFHAQSVGPERSPCAKGARWHNYAFTDKDVGRQVKLQGSKKVFVDGSFRTDVEERPLPSSWVGLANYSGYACFVEEGVGGDVHLDGRKDCRSRSKTVMPNPAVWLAQGAGDVALPFDLLKPGVIAWRADAAEPCSLEEELKGRRASGDALAIRVGGKYYNYDGRMELLGNTPGSPAQHLSACAPRTFLNEQSCRLPSFRSGGNETVPGLKAQVVKMVGGSSMPSTPVAELIDPQVNHPESSTMNWPGFPAMMDEFGVRWSGTLTVQQEGEYEFSVKADDKARVLIDDQEVVDNGHRRRRRAMREATSKRTLSAGGHGISIDYVQYGGPLGIELKWRGPDSKGAMEAVPSSALSAQPPSWSGGCLLACGSPGEVANDPAAGHHLGMWTTEDWSSRDGDYDNRYADRMDSKLSKSTVWTTKALGAEDQLRQRAAWALSQIFVVSTQGVGENHLSEMWLNFYDLFTRHAFGNFRDLLREVTYSPLMGMYLTHTGSSSYAYNGRFPNENYAREIMQLFTLGLDKLNADGSVQVDAEGKDVPTYGTDDIMNFARVFTGFLEQLPRGNVEYRRRSNMIDPMRLDARRHDVFPKPDLDGDYLGDGHPLCDGKTMAGDFLVKGARYEFRGAHGPSDSVALSAGSALFGALCASQDASQCNYAFIVTLPQTLQCEGAECGLESVRFVKVGSFHYEFLPPTCVHLYYHEPGPNATTGGAQPPPPAQEGYCLDEQGA
;
A
#
# COMPACT_ATOMS: atom_id res chain seq x y z
N PHE A 1 -30.82 -14.35 30.48
CA PHE A 1 -31.61 -15.15 31.44
C PHE A 1 -32.13 -16.38 30.73
N GLY A 2 -31.89 -17.58 31.27
CA GLY A 2 -32.46 -18.84 30.80
C GLY A 2 -31.46 -19.81 30.17
N SER A 3 -30.90 -20.70 31.00
CA SER A 3 -30.00 -21.82 30.67
C SER A 3 -30.74 -23.02 30.07
N ALA A 4 -30.12 -23.73 29.14
CA ALA A 4 -30.34 -25.16 28.95
C ALA A 4 -29.01 -25.85 28.58
N HIS A 5 -28.46 -26.60 29.52
CA HIS A 5 -27.40 -27.57 29.31
C HIS A 5 -27.95 -28.78 28.57
N GLN A 6 -27.27 -29.23 27.52
CA GLN A 6 -27.29 -30.63 27.11
C GLN A 6 -25.85 -31.08 26.86
N THR A 7 -25.40 -31.98 27.72
CA THR A 7 -24.18 -32.77 27.61
C THR A 7 -24.41 -33.94 26.65
N CYS A 8 -23.57 -34.07 25.64
CA CYS A 8 -23.34 -35.33 24.93
C CYS A 8 -21.86 -35.69 25.08
N THR A 9 -21.60 -36.77 25.83
CA THR A 9 -20.30 -37.45 25.93
C THR A 9 -20.17 -38.44 24.78
N GLU A 10 -19.10 -38.36 23.99
CA GLU A 10 -18.66 -39.46 23.13
C GLU A 10 -17.22 -39.89 23.46
N LYS A 11 -17.07 -41.21 23.57
CA LYS A 11 -15.83 -41.95 23.80
C LYS A 11 -14.99 -42.00 22.53
N GLY A 12 -13.68 -42.08 22.71
CA GLY A 12 -12.69 -41.97 21.65
C GLY A 12 -12.66 -43.05 20.58
N GLY A 13 -12.09 -42.66 19.45
CA GLY A 13 -11.67 -43.48 18.33
C GLY A 13 -10.90 -42.57 17.35
N SER A 14 -9.63 -42.87 17.12
CA SER A 14 -8.70 -42.08 16.31
C SER A 14 -8.95 -42.22 14.81
N THR A 15 -9.10 -41.11 14.08
CA THR A 15 -8.66 -40.92 12.68
C THR A 15 -8.75 -39.43 12.30
N GLU A 16 -7.94 -39.05 11.30
CA GLU A 16 -7.52 -37.69 10.90
C GLU A 16 -8.64 -36.65 10.70
N GLN A 17 -8.39 -35.42 11.19
CA GLN A 17 -9.30 -34.28 11.09
C GLN A 17 -9.16 -33.54 9.76
N HIS A 18 -10.14 -33.72 8.86
CA HIS A 18 -10.53 -32.70 7.90
C HIS A 18 -11.57 -31.78 8.58
N HIS A 19 -11.21 -30.52 8.86
CA HIS A 19 -12.16 -29.52 9.36
C HIS A 19 -12.97 -28.95 8.19
N ALA A 20 -14.13 -29.54 7.93
CA ALA A 20 -15.19 -28.91 7.13
C ALA A 20 -16.00 -27.99 8.05
N LEU A 21 -15.99 -26.68 7.75
CA LEU A 21 -16.75 -25.68 8.50
C LEU A 21 -18.22 -25.71 8.04
N VAL A 22 -19.10 -26.34 8.83
CA VAL A 22 -20.56 -26.29 8.60
C VAL A 22 -21.12 -25.04 9.28
N MET A 23 -21.48 -24.01 8.50
CA MET A 23 -22.23 -22.85 9.00
C MET A 23 -23.73 -23.10 8.91
N SER A 24 -24.45 -22.91 10.02
CA SER A 24 -25.91 -23.00 10.07
C SER A 24 -26.54 -21.81 9.36
N THR A 25 -27.14 -22.04 8.20
CA THR A 25 -27.94 -21.08 7.44
C THR A 25 -29.30 -20.86 8.10
N GLY A 26 -29.59 -19.61 8.46
CA GLY A 26 -30.85 -19.20 9.07
C GLY A 26 -31.22 -17.75 8.74
N CYS A 27 -31.11 -17.35 7.48
CA CYS A 27 -31.78 -16.16 6.95
C CYS A 27 -32.01 -16.32 5.45
N ARG A 28 -33.26 -16.58 5.04
CA ARG A 28 -33.67 -16.49 3.63
C ARG A 28 -33.67 -15.01 3.23
N LEU A 29 -32.63 -14.58 2.51
CA LEU A 29 -32.68 -13.33 1.75
C LEU A 29 -33.49 -13.57 0.46
N LEU A 30 -34.59 -12.85 0.32
CA LEU A 30 -35.28 -12.70 -0.96
C LEU A 30 -34.49 -11.68 -1.79
N LEU A 31 -33.58 -12.17 -2.64
CA LEU A 31 -32.90 -11.37 -3.66
C LEU A 31 -33.90 -11.08 -4.79
N LEU A 32 -34.36 -9.82 -4.88
CA LEU A 32 -35.02 -9.30 -6.07
C LEU A 32 -33.91 -8.76 -6.98
N GLY A 33 -33.68 -9.43 -8.11
CA GLY A 33 -32.79 -8.94 -9.17
C GLY A 33 -33.27 -7.58 -9.68
N ILE A 34 -32.42 -6.57 -9.55
CA ILE A 34 -32.56 -5.28 -10.23
C ILE A 34 -31.45 -5.26 -11.29
N ALA A 35 -31.83 -5.52 -12.54
CA ALA A 35 -30.96 -5.25 -13.68
C ALA A 35 -30.95 -3.74 -13.93
N PHE A 36 -29.78 -3.12 -13.89
CA PHE A 36 -29.56 -1.76 -14.38
C PHE A 36 -29.09 -1.85 -15.84
N THR A 37 -29.95 -1.48 -16.79
CA THR A 37 -29.54 -1.20 -18.17
C THR A 37 -29.30 0.30 -18.32
N GLY A 38 -28.03 0.69 -18.40
CA GLY A 38 -27.65 2.04 -18.81
C GLY A 38 -27.55 2.11 -20.33
N ALA A 39 -28.53 2.72 -20.98
CA ALA A 39 -28.46 3.03 -22.40
C ALA A 39 -27.73 4.36 -22.59
N VAL A 40 -26.59 4.34 -23.28
CA VAL A 40 -25.96 5.52 -23.89
C VAL A 40 -26.32 5.48 -25.37
N ALA A 41 -26.99 6.53 -25.85
CA ALA A 41 -27.36 6.70 -27.24
C ALA A 41 -26.12 6.99 -28.09
N ALA A 42 -25.93 6.23 -29.16
CA ALA A 42 -25.04 6.56 -30.26
C ALA A 42 -25.87 6.60 -31.55
N ASP A 43 -25.79 7.74 -32.23
CA ASP A 43 -26.49 8.08 -33.46
C ASP A 43 -25.95 7.28 -34.67
N GLU A 44 -26.79 7.22 -35.69
CA GLU A 44 -26.82 6.24 -36.77
C GLU A 44 -25.88 6.54 -37.97
N GLN A 45 -25.73 5.53 -38.84
CA GLN A 45 -25.32 5.55 -40.27
C GLN A 45 -23.85 5.29 -40.64
N CYS A 46 -23.59 4.09 -41.17
CA CYS A 46 -22.77 3.89 -42.38
C CYS A 46 -23.22 2.62 -43.12
N THR A 47 -23.68 2.82 -44.35
CA THR A 47 -24.06 1.80 -45.33
C THR A 47 -22.84 1.24 -46.06
N SER A 48 -22.81 -0.08 -46.29
CA SER A 48 -21.81 -0.78 -47.10
C SER A 48 -22.24 -0.91 -48.57
N PRO A 49 -21.29 -1.05 -49.51
CA PRO A 49 -21.54 -1.75 -50.78
C PRO A 49 -20.67 -3.03 -50.91
N PRO A 50 -21.06 -3.98 -51.79
CA PRO A 50 -20.59 -5.36 -51.76
C PRO A 50 -19.40 -5.63 -52.70
N LEU A 51 -18.51 -6.54 -52.30
CA LEU A 51 -17.56 -7.20 -53.22
C LEU A 51 -17.76 -8.71 -53.15
N THR A 52 -18.13 -9.27 -54.31
CA THR A 52 -18.38 -10.68 -54.58
C THR A 52 -17.10 -11.35 -55.07
N VAL A 53 -16.65 -12.43 -54.42
CA VAL A 53 -15.77 -13.44 -55.03
C VAL A 53 -16.20 -14.85 -54.58
N LYS A 54 -16.42 -15.72 -55.58
CA LYS A 54 -16.74 -17.14 -55.46
C LYS A 54 -15.46 -17.97 -55.31
N GLY A 55 -15.45 -18.95 -54.42
CA GLY A 55 -14.45 -20.02 -54.37
C GLY A 55 -14.44 -20.73 -53.01
N ALA A 56 -15.13 -21.87 -52.92
CA ALA A 56 -15.35 -22.62 -51.70
C ALA A 56 -14.15 -23.50 -51.31
N SER A 57 -13.70 -23.46 -50.06
CA SER A 57 -13.82 -24.56 -49.09
C SER A 57 -13.09 -24.23 -47.77
N LEU A 58 -13.72 -24.55 -46.64
CA LEU A 58 -13.14 -24.65 -45.28
C LEU A 58 -12.70 -23.35 -44.57
N VAL A 59 -13.60 -22.37 -44.44
CA VAL A 59 -13.62 -21.42 -43.29
C VAL A 59 -15.07 -20.95 -43.13
N GLN A 60 -15.80 -21.47 -42.14
CA GLN A 60 -17.04 -20.84 -41.67
C GLN A 60 -17.33 -21.28 -40.23
N ARG A 61 -16.71 -20.57 -39.28
CA ARG A 61 -17.24 -20.23 -37.94
C ARG A 61 -16.30 -19.19 -37.32
N ALA A 62 -16.28 -18.01 -37.92
CA ALA A 62 -15.65 -16.82 -37.38
C ALA A 62 -16.49 -15.61 -37.78
N SER A 63 -17.62 -15.45 -37.10
CA SER A 63 -18.36 -14.20 -36.93
C SER A 63 -19.56 -14.47 -36.01
N ALA A 64 -19.71 -13.61 -35.00
CA ALA A 64 -20.79 -13.56 -34.01
C ALA A 64 -20.71 -14.55 -32.82
N VAL A 65 -19.94 -14.17 -31.80
CA VAL A 65 -20.32 -14.40 -30.38
C VAL A 65 -20.11 -13.09 -29.61
N THR A 66 -20.86 -12.07 -30.02
CA THR A 66 -21.26 -10.97 -29.14
C THR A 66 -22.56 -11.41 -28.47
N HIS A 67 -22.58 -11.40 -27.14
CA HIS A 67 -23.72 -11.72 -26.27
C HIS A 67 -24.36 -13.10 -26.50
N SER A 68 -24.10 -14.04 -25.58
CA SER A 68 -25.04 -15.13 -25.31
C SER A 68 -26.34 -14.52 -24.75
N ARG A 69 -27.22 -14.04 -25.62
CA ARG A 69 -28.64 -14.05 -25.34
C ARG A 69 -29.05 -15.51 -25.31
N VAL A 70 -29.52 -15.95 -24.14
CA VAL A 70 -30.34 -17.15 -24.01
C VAL A 70 -31.41 -17.05 -25.10
N ARG A 71 -31.43 -17.99 -26.06
CA ARG A 71 -32.61 -18.19 -26.91
C ARG A 71 -33.71 -18.70 -26.00
N VAL A 72 -34.52 -17.77 -25.49
CA VAL A 72 -35.85 -18.07 -24.99
C VAL A 72 -36.70 -18.18 -26.25
N ASP A 73 -37.16 -19.38 -26.58
CA ASP A 73 -38.20 -19.56 -27.59
C ASP A 73 -39.46 -18.82 -27.11
N GLY A 74 -39.65 -17.59 -27.58
CA GLY A 74 -40.78 -16.74 -27.25
C GLY A 74 -40.43 -15.25 -27.28
N GLU A 75 -40.62 -14.61 -28.44
CA GLU A 75 -40.54 -13.15 -28.64
C GLU A 75 -41.47 -12.33 -27.69
N ASP A 76 -42.38 -12.99 -26.97
CA ASP A 76 -43.30 -12.38 -26.01
C ASP A 76 -42.77 -12.23 -24.57
N ALA A 77 -41.63 -12.87 -24.21
CA ALA A 77 -41.14 -12.90 -22.82
C ALA A 77 -40.18 -11.74 -22.48
N GLU A 78 -39.22 -11.42 -23.36
CA GLU A 78 -38.29 -10.28 -23.18
C GLU A 78 -39.03 -8.94 -23.22
N GLY A 79 -39.98 -8.76 -24.14
CA GLY A 79 -40.82 -7.55 -24.21
C GLY A 79 -41.77 -7.42 -23.00
N ARG A 80 -42.16 -8.52 -22.35
CA ARG A 80 -42.91 -8.50 -21.09
C ARG A 80 -42.05 -8.11 -19.90
N LEU A 81 -40.83 -8.61 -19.80
CA LEU A 81 -39.89 -8.27 -18.74
C LEU A 81 -39.43 -6.81 -18.84
N GLU A 82 -39.12 -6.32 -20.05
CA GLU A 82 -38.81 -4.90 -20.28
C GLU A 82 -40.02 -4.00 -20.00
N SER A 83 -41.23 -4.40 -20.40
CA SER A 83 -42.44 -3.62 -20.12
C SER A 83 -42.89 -3.66 -18.65
N GLU A 84 -42.65 -4.75 -17.92
CA GLU A 84 -42.89 -4.81 -16.47
C GLU A 84 -41.84 -4.04 -15.66
N ALA A 85 -40.56 -4.13 -16.04
CA ALA A 85 -39.49 -3.35 -15.44
C ALA A 85 -39.70 -1.85 -15.70
N ALA A 86 -40.06 -1.46 -16.92
CA ALA A 86 -40.42 -0.09 -17.28
C ALA A 86 -41.67 0.40 -16.53
N ARG A 87 -42.70 -0.44 -16.37
CA ARG A 87 -43.89 -0.13 -15.53
C ARG A 87 -43.57 -0.06 -14.04
N ARG A 88 -42.58 -0.82 -13.55
CA ARG A 88 -42.07 -0.74 -12.17
C ARG A 88 -41.30 0.57 -11.96
N TYR A 89 -40.44 0.94 -12.90
CA TYR A 89 -39.73 2.21 -12.92
C TYR A 89 -40.69 3.41 -13.03
N GLN A 90 -41.72 3.34 -13.87
CA GLN A 90 -42.76 4.37 -13.94
C GLN A 90 -43.57 4.49 -12.64
N ARG A 91 -43.80 3.38 -11.91
CA ARG A 91 -44.41 3.41 -10.57
C ARG A 91 -43.50 4.04 -9.50
N LEU A 92 -42.18 3.90 -9.62
CA LEU A 92 -41.21 4.61 -8.78
C LEU A 92 -41.14 6.11 -9.08
N GLY A 93 -41.58 6.53 -10.28
CA GLY A 93 -41.57 7.92 -10.75
C GLY A 93 -42.87 8.70 -10.58
N GLN A 94 -43.95 8.11 -10.04
CA GLN A 94 -45.17 8.86 -9.74
C GLN A 94 -45.16 9.32 -8.29
N ALA A 95 -45.24 10.65 -8.10
CA ALA A 95 -45.53 11.30 -6.83
C ALA A 95 -46.98 11.07 -6.37
N ALA A 96 -47.51 9.84 -6.51
CA ALA A 96 -48.66 9.41 -5.72
C ALA A 96 -48.33 9.66 -4.25
N ALA A 97 -49.32 10.03 -3.44
CA ALA A 97 -49.13 10.47 -2.06
C ALA A 97 -48.44 9.39 -1.21
N ARG A 98 -47.10 9.34 -1.26
CA ARG A 98 -46.27 8.42 -0.50
C ARG A 98 -46.55 8.64 0.97
N SER A 99 -46.90 7.56 1.65
CA SER A 99 -47.05 7.59 3.09
C SER A 99 -45.66 7.67 3.75
N LYS A 100 -45.60 8.29 4.93
CA LYS A 100 -44.37 8.27 5.75
C LYS A 100 -43.89 6.85 6.05
N THR A 101 -44.80 5.87 6.09
CA THR A 101 -44.50 4.46 6.28
C THR A 101 -43.76 3.86 5.08
N GLU A 102 -44.15 4.23 3.86
CA GLU A 102 -43.46 3.79 2.64
C GLU A 102 -42.06 4.39 2.55
N ASP A 103 -41.93 5.69 2.82
CA ASP A 103 -40.62 6.37 2.85
C ASP A 103 -39.70 5.75 3.92
N ALA A 104 -40.23 5.45 5.11
CA ALA A 104 -39.47 4.76 6.15
C ALA A 104 -39.03 3.35 5.73
N ARG A 105 -39.92 2.57 5.10
CA ARG A 105 -39.59 1.23 4.60
C ARG A 105 -38.52 1.29 3.52
N PHE A 106 -38.63 2.23 2.59
CA PHE A 106 -37.63 2.45 1.55
C PHE A 106 -36.26 2.75 2.17
N LEU A 107 -36.19 3.70 3.11
CA LEU A 107 -34.92 4.03 3.77
C LEU A 107 -34.38 2.89 4.65
N MET A 108 -35.23 2.08 5.29
CA MET A 108 -34.78 0.89 6.02
C MET A 108 -34.11 -0.15 5.12
N GLN A 109 -34.46 -0.20 3.82
CA GLN A 109 -33.84 -1.09 2.84
C GLN A 109 -32.58 -0.47 2.24
N ALA A 110 -32.64 0.83 1.92
CA ALA A 110 -31.62 1.56 1.19
C ALA A 110 -30.51 2.16 2.08
N THR A 111 -30.69 2.23 3.40
CA THR A 111 -29.74 2.82 4.36
C THR A 111 -29.62 1.94 5.60
N PHE A 112 -28.85 2.35 6.62
CA PHE A 112 -28.81 1.67 7.93
C PHE A 112 -29.95 2.07 8.89
N GLY A 113 -30.86 2.94 8.45
CA GLY A 113 -32.07 3.30 9.17
C GLY A 113 -32.49 4.74 8.90
N PRO A 114 -33.80 5.01 8.78
CA PRO A 114 -34.28 6.38 8.59
C PRO A 114 -34.01 7.25 9.82
N THR A 115 -33.56 8.48 9.59
CA THR A 115 -33.61 9.57 10.57
C THR A 115 -34.81 10.46 10.27
N ARG A 116 -35.20 11.32 11.21
CA ARG A 116 -36.25 12.31 10.96
C ARG A 116 -35.88 13.24 9.80
N GLY A 117 -34.61 13.67 9.74
CA GLY A 117 -34.10 14.50 8.66
C GLY A 117 -34.11 13.81 7.30
N SER A 118 -33.72 12.53 7.23
CA SER A 118 -33.71 11.81 5.94
C SER A 118 -35.13 11.52 5.43
N LEU A 119 -36.11 11.29 6.31
CA LEU A 119 -37.52 11.20 5.93
C LEU A 119 -38.06 12.52 5.37
N GLU A 120 -37.73 13.65 6.01
CA GLU A 120 -38.13 14.98 5.54
C GLU A 120 -37.49 15.33 4.19
N ALA A 121 -36.22 14.97 3.98
CA ALA A 121 -35.52 15.14 2.71
C ALA A 121 -36.13 14.26 1.61
N LEU A 122 -36.37 12.97 1.90
CA LEU A 122 -36.95 12.02 0.96
C LEU A 122 -38.38 12.41 0.54
N GLY A 123 -39.16 13.02 1.43
CA GLY A 123 -40.49 13.54 1.13
C GLY A 123 -40.50 14.66 0.07
N LYS A 124 -39.35 15.28 -0.21
CA LYS A 124 -39.19 16.37 -1.20
C LYS A 124 -38.67 15.92 -2.56
N THR A 125 -38.28 14.66 -2.71
CA THR A 125 -37.71 14.09 -3.95
C THR A 125 -38.43 12.78 -4.32
N THR A 126 -38.21 12.22 -5.50
CA THR A 126 -38.70 10.87 -5.84
C THR A 126 -37.72 9.79 -5.38
N TYR A 127 -38.15 8.53 -5.26
CA TYR A 127 -37.20 7.43 -4.98
C TYR A 127 -36.14 7.31 -6.08
N ALA A 128 -36.53 7.50 -7.34
CA ALA A 128 -35.61 7.42 -8.47
C ALA A 128 -34.56 8.53 -8.42
N ASP A 129 -34.97 9.77 -8.13
CA ASP A 129 -34.03 10.89 -8.02
C ASP A 129 -33.15 10.76 -6.78
N TRP A 130 -33.69 10.33 -5.63
CA TRP A 130 -32.89 10.03 -4.45
C TRP A 130 -31.83 8.94 -4.72
N LEU A 131 -32.18 7.87 -5.44
CA LEU A 131 -31.22 6.83 -5.82
C LEU A 131 -30.12 7.39 -6.74
N LYS A 132 -30.47 8.21 -7.73
CA LYS A 132 -29.50 8.86 -8.60
C LYS A 132 -28.56 9.78 -7.81
N ASP A 133 -29.12 10.58 -6.90
CA ASP A 133 -28.35 11.47 -6.04
C ASP A 133 -27.38 10.67 -5.17
N GLN A 134 -27.84 9.58 -4.54
CA GLN A 134 -27.01 8.70 -3.72
C GLN A 134 -25.90 7.98 -4.51
N VAL A 135 -26.19 7.54 -5.73
CA VAL A 135 -25.19 6.91 -6.61
C VAL A 135 -24.11 7.92 -7.05
N ALA A 136 -24.50 9.18 -7.24
CA ALA A 136 -23.62 10.27 -7.64
C ALA A 136 -22.74 10.82 -6.51
N LEU A 137 -23.09 10.57 -5.24
CA LEU A 137 -22.28 11.00 -4.11
C LEU A 137 -20.87 10.35 -4.15
N PRO A 138 -19.82 11.12 -3.80
CA PRO A 138 -18.47 10.59 -3.69
C PRO A 138 -18.40 9.50 -2.61
N VAL A 139 -17.47 8.58 -2.78
CA VAL A 139 -17.27 7.48 -1.82
C VAL A 139 -16.75 8.05 -0.50
N GLU A 140 -17.45 7.76 0.60
CA GLU A 140 -16.90 8.01 1.94
C GLU A 140 -16.05 6.82 2.42
N SER A 141 -14.73 6.97 2.33
CA SER A 141 -13.78 5.93 2.74
C SER A 141 -13.68 5.79 4.27
N HIS A 142 -13.69 4.54 4.73
CA HIS A 142 -13.43 4.17 6.11
C HIS A 142 -11.96 4.33 6.46
N ARG A 143 -11.06 3.89 5.58
CA ARG A 143 -9.61 4.02 5.77
C ARG A 143 -9.21 5.49 5.85
N GLU A 144 -9.76 6.33 4.98
CA GLU A 144 -9.52 7.77 4.99
C GLU A 144 -9.96 8.40 6.31
N TYR A 145 -11.18 8.07 6.77
CA TYR A 145 -11.68 8.53 8.06
C TYR A 145 -10.77 8.07 9.19
N TYR A 146 -10.37 6.80 9.22
CA TYR A 146 -9.44 6.29 10.22
C TYR A 146 -8.13 7.09 10.24
N ARG A 147 -7.47 7.24 9.09
CA ARG A 147 -6.18 7.94 8.99
C ARG A 147 -6.26 9.40 9.43
N ARG A 148 -7.35 10.11 9.11
CA ARG A 148 -7.54 11.50 9.58
C ARG A 148 -7.62 11.61 11.10
N HIS A 149 -8.09 10.57 11.79
CA HIS A 149 -8.35 10.58 13.24
C HIS A 149 -7.33 9.78 14.06
N VAL A 150 -6.19 9.41 13.47
CA VAL A 150 -5.04 8.86 14.21
C VAL A 150 -3.95 9.91 14.33
N ASN A 151 -3.47 10.17 15.54
CA ASN A 151 -2.39 11.13 15.79
C ASN A 151 -1.47 10.56 16.89
N PRO A 152 -0.83 9.41 16.61
CA PRO A 152 -0.06 8.66 17.59
C PRO A 152 1.19 9.43 18.02
N HIS A 153 1.75 9.09 19.18
CA HIS A 153 3.05 9.63 19.57
C HIS A 153 4.16 9.25 18.56
N PHE A 154 5.13 10.14 18.40
CA PHE A 154 6.31 9.88 17.57
C PHE A 154 7.31 9.01 18.33
N HIS A 155 7.84 7.99 17.64
CA HIS A 155 8.90 7.11 18.09
C HIS A 155 10.02 7.05 17.04
N ALA A 156 11.27 6.79 17.43
CA ALA A 156 12.41 6.80 16.51
C ALA A 156 12.33 5.73 15.37
N GLN A 157 11.38 4.79 15.43
CA GLN A 157 11.13 3.74 14.44
C GLN A 157 9.79 3.94 13.68
N SER A 158 9.26 5.17 13.65
CA SER A 158 7.88 5.47 13.19
C SER A 158 7.63 5.39 11.68
N VAL A 159 6.34 5.21 11.33
CA VAL A 159 5.78 5.21 9.96
C VAL A 159 5.52 6.64 9.41
N GLY A 160 6.38 7.59 9.75
CA GLY A 160 6.27 9.00 9.37
C GLY A 160 7.22 9.86 10.21
N PRO A 161 7.59 11.07 9.74
CA PRO A 161 8.44 11.97 10.51
C PRO A 161 7.74 12.48 11.77
N GLU A 162 8.52 13.02 12.70
CA GLU A 162 7.97 13.81 13.80
C GLU A 162 7.37 15.08 13.22
N ARG A 163 6.12 15.37 13.59
CA ARG A 163 5.46 16.62 13.24
C ARG A 163 6.31 17.80 13.72
N SER A 164 6.36 18.87 12.93
CA SER A 164 7.04 20.08 13.38
C SER A 164 6.31 20.70 14.57
N PRO A 165 7.01 21.24 15.59
CA PRO A 165 6.39 22.07 16.64
C PRO A 165 5.69 23.33 16.10
N CYS A 166 6.07 23.73 14.87
CA CYS A 166 5.46 24.79 14.08
C CYS A 166 4.48 24.26 13.02
N ALA A 167 3.99 23.03 13.13
CA ALA A 167 2.95 22.51 12.24
C ALA A 167 1.58 22.67 12.89
N LYS A 168 0.57 23.01 12.08
CA LYS A 168 -0.83 23.09 12.52
C LYS A 168 -1.22 21.85 13.34
N GLY A 169 -1.79 22.09 14.51
CA GLY A 169 -2.20 21.09 15.50
C GLY A 169 -1.07 20.37 16.24
N ALA A 170 0.17 20.88 16.19
CA ALA A 170 1.25 20.49 17.09
C ALA A 170 0.77 20.44 18.55
N ARG A 171 1.13 19.37 19.26
CA ARG A 171 0.64 19.06 20.61
C ARG A 171 1.60 19.52 21.68
N TRP A 172 1.02 20.02 22.76
CA TRP A 172 1.76 20.50 23.92
C TRP A 172 1.03 20.12 25.20
N HIS A 173 1.76 19.66 26.22
CA HIS A 173 1.19 19.25 27.51
C HIS A 173 1.86 19.94 28.70
N ASN A 174 1.11 20.13 29.79
CA ASN A 174 1.59 20.85 30.97
C ASN A 174 1.95 19.95 32.17
N TYR A 175 2.04 18.64 32.00
CA TYR A 175 2.47 17.67 33.02
C TYR A 175 3.90 17.18 32.79
N ALA A 176 4.62 16.85 33.88
CA ALA A 176 6.05 16.58 33.84
C ALA A 176 6.43 15.13 33.51
N PHE A 177 5.60 14.16 33.89
CA PHE A 177 5.79 12.74 33.57
C PHE A 177 4.78 12.27 32.53
N THR A 178 5.25 11.44 31.62
CA THR A 178 4.48 10.78 30.55
C THR A 178 4.59 9.27 30.70
N ASP A 179 3.74 8.52 29.99
CA ASP A 179 3.85 7.06 29.92
C ASP A 179 5.24 6.57 29.46
N LYS A 180 5.92 7.35 28.60
CA LYS A 180 7.30 7.12 28.13
C LYS A 180 8.35 7.06 29.24
N ASP A 181 8.02 7.58 30.43
CA ASP A 181 8.90 7.56 31.59
C ASP A 181 8.80 6.25 32.39
N VAL A 182 7.81 5.39 32.12
CA VAL A 182 7.69 4.07 32.78
C VAL A 182 8.93 3.22 32.48
N GLY A 183 9.54 2.70 33.55
CA GLY A 183 10.79 1.93 33.53
C GLY A 183 12.07 2.78 33.56
N ARG A 184 11.97 4.12 33.43
CA ARG A 184 13.12 5.04 33.44
C ARG A 184 13.50 5.49 34.84
N GLN A 185 14.76 5.87 35.02
CA GLN A 185 15.28 6.31 36.31
C GLN A 185 14.82 7.72 36.64
N VAL A 186 14.15 7.90 37.77
CA VAL A 186 13.74 9.21 38.29
C VAL A 186 14.72 9.66 39.37
N LYS A 187 15.25 10.88 39.24
CA LYS A 187 16.13 11.51 40.23
C LYS A 187 15.65 12.89 40.61
N LEU A 188 15.64 13.18 41.92
CA LEU A 188 15.43 14.52 42.44
C LEU A 188 16.78 15.12 42.87
N GLN A 189 17.11 16.30 42.37
CA GLN A 189 18.30 17.03 42.78
C GLN A 189 17.93 18.16 43.73
N GLY A 190 18.43 18.10 44.98
CA GLY A 190 18.25 19.16 45.98
C GLY A 190 16.80 19.49 46.31
N SER A 191 15.87 18.53 46.11
CA SER A 191 14.41 18.67 46.27
C SER A 191 13.72 19.70 45.37
N LYS A 192 14.45 20.25 44.39
CA LYS A 192 13.98 21.39 43.58
C LYS A 192 13.85 21.07 42.11
N LYS A 193 14.43 19.96 41.65
CA LYS A 193 14.47 19.60 40.24
C LYS A 193 14.23 18.11 40.06
N VAL A 194 13.38 17.78 39.09
CA VAL A 194 13.07 16.41 38.70
C VAL A 194 13.80 16.09 37.39
N PHE A 195 14.46 14.93 37.35
CA PHE A 195 15.15 14.40 36.18
C PHE A 195 14.66 12.98 35.88
N VAL A 196 14.57 12.63 34.60
CA VAL A 196 14.34 11.26 34.11
C VAL A 196 15.47 10.84 33.20
N ASP A 197 16.16 9.75 33.52
CA ASP A 197 17.38 9.28 32.85
C ASP A 197 18.42 10.39 32.64
N GLY A 198 18.52 11.30 33.63
CA GLY A 198 19.42 12.45 33.59
C GLY A 198 18.90 13.66 32.79
N SER A 199 17.77 13.54 32.08
CA SER A 199 17.12 14.65 31.38
C SER A 199 16.25 15.47 32.33
N PHE A 200 16.41 16.79 32.34
CA PHE A 200 15.61 17.68 33.19
C PHE A 200 14.13 17.68 32.75
N ARG A 201 13.20 17.61 33.71
CA ARG A 201 11.75 17.59 33.45
C ARG A 201 11.01 18.83 33.95
N THR A 202 11.21 19.18 35.22
CA THR A 202 10.50 20.30 35.86
C THR A 202 11.22 20.75 37.12
N ASP A 203 11.09 22.03 37.44
CA ASP A 203 11.38 22.57 38.77
C ASP A 203 10.21 22.23 39.72
N VAL A 204 10.51 22.02 41.00
CA VAL A 204 9.51 21.74 42.03
C VAL A 204 9.10 23.06 42.68
N GLU A 205 7.85 23.48 42.45
CA GLU A 205 7.33 24.73 42.99
C GLU A 205 7.09 24.63 44.52
N GLU A 206 7.65 25.57 45.28
CA GLU A 206 7.59 25.61 46.75
C GLU A 206 6.43 26.47 47.28
N ARG A 207 5.80 27.31 46.44
CA ARG A 207 4.74 28.28 46.84
C ARG A 207 3.81 28.61 45.66
N PRO A 208 2.53 28.96 45.88
CA PRO A 208 1.86 29.15 47.18
C PRO A 208 1.39 27.85 47.85
N LEU A 209 1.25 26.75 47.09
CA LEU A 209 1.04 25.41 47.62
C LEU A 209 2.27 24.56 47.28
N PRO A 210 3.08 24.14 48.27
CA PRO A 210 4.27 23.35 48.00
C PRO A 210 3.89 22.01 47.39
N SER A 211 4.55 21.68 46.27
CA SER A 211 4.41 20.38 45.63
C SER A 211 4.74 19.24 46.62
N SER A 212 3.98 18.16 46.60
CA SER A 212 4.26 16.98 47.44
C SER A 212 5.64 16.38 47.17
N TRP A 213 6.22 16.65 46.00
CA TRP A 213 7.57 16.25 45.60
C TRP A 213 8.68 16.86 46.47
N VAL A 214 8.41 17.96 47.17
CA VAL A 214 9.36 18.55 48.15
C VAL A 214 9.73 17.53 49.24
N GLY A 215 8.82 16.61 49.57
CA GLY A 215 9.06 15.56 50.57
C GLY A 215 10.01 14.43 50.15
N LEU A 216 10.34 14.32 48.85
CA LEU A 216 11.20 13.28 48.29
C LEU A 216 12.64 13.74 48.06
N ALA A 217 13.19 14.47 49.03
CA ALA A 217 14.53 15.04 48.96
C ALA A 217 15.58 14.00 48.55
N ASN A 218 16.29 14.24 47.44
CA ASN A 218 17.34 13.38 46.90
C ASN A 218 16.90 11.94 46.56
N TYR A 219 15.62 11.74 46.22
CA TYR A 219 15.13 10.46 45.74
C TYR A 219 15.85 10.02 44.46
N SER A 220 16.14 8.72 44.38
CA SER A 220 16.63 8.04 43.18
C SER A 220 15.97 6.67 43.08
N GLY A 221 15.23 6.44 42.00
CA GLY A 221 14.55 5.17 41.75
C GLY A 221 13.98 5.14 40.34
N TYR A 222 12.85 4.46 40.12
CA TYR A 222 12.28 4.22 38.80
C TYR A 222 10.77 4.52 38.80
N ALA A 223 10.27 5.10 37.71
CA ALA A 223 8.85 5.24 37.49
C ALA A 223 8.28 3.88 37.05
N CYS A 224 7.22 3.44 37.70
CA CYS A 224 6.61 2.12 37.50
C CYS A 224 5.19 2.19 36.93
N PHE A 225 4.57 3.35 37.04
CA PHE A 225 3.28 3.69 36.47
C PHE A 225 3.21 5.21 36.43
N VAL A 226 2.62 5.76 35.38
CA VAL A 226 2.39 7.18 35.21
C VAL A 226 0.98 7.32 34.65
N GLU A 227 0.14 8.10 35.33
CA GLU A 227 -1.10 8.63 34.78
C GLU A 227 -0.82 10.03 34.24
N GLU A 228 -1.11 10.25 32.96
CA GLU A 228 -0.85 11.51 32.29
C GLU A 228 -1.87 12.59 32.67
N GLY A 229 -1.36 13.74 33.10
CA GLY A 229 -2.17 14.86 33.54
C GLY A 229 -1.67 15.42 34.87
N VAL A 230 -1.82 16.72 35.07
CA VAL A 230 -1.41 17.34 36.35
C VAL A 230 -2.28 16.78 37.48
N GLY A 231 -1.63 16.15 38.45
CA GLY A 231 -2.27 15.48 39.58
C GLY A 231 -2.51 13.98 39.41
N GLY A 232 -2.25 13.39 38.23
CA GLY A 232 -2.36 11.94 38.01
C GLY A 232 -1.31 11.14 38.80
N ASP A 233 -1.55 9.86 39.06
CA ASP A 233 -0.63 9.07 39.90
C ASP A 233 0.70 8.72 39.19
N VAL A 234 1.83 8.97 39.86
CA VAL A 234 3.17 8.49 39.50
C VAL A 234 3.65 7.52 40.56
N HIS A 235 3.80 6.25 40.20
CA HIS A 235 4.27 5.22 41.11
C HIS A 235 5.79 5.09 41.00
N LEU A 236 6.49 5.26 42.11
CA LEU A 236 7.94 5.22 42.20
C LEU A 236 8.40 3.99 43.00
N ASP A 237 9.44 3.32 42.51
CA ASP A 237 10.06 2.15 43.16
C ASP A 237 11.59 2.29 43.16
N GLY A 238 12.25 1.91 44.24
CA GLY A 238 13.70 1.85 44.28
C GLY A 238 14.28 0.78 43.34
N ARG A 239 13.47 -0.22 42.96
CA ARG A 239 13.86 -1.31 42.05
C ARG A 239 13.41 -1.04 40.61
N LYS A 240 14.31 -1.31 39.66
CA LYS A 240 14.02 -1.20 38.21
C LYS A 240 12.89 -2.13 37.74
N ASP A 241 12.71 -3.28 38.39
CA ASP A 241 11.69 -4.27 38.02
C ASP A 241 10.29 -3.96 38.58
N CYS A 242 10.14 -2.89 39.36
CA CYS A 242 8.86 -2.43 39.90
C CYS A 242 8.11 -3.47 40.75
N ARG A 243 8.82 -4.44 41.33
CA ARG A 243 8.23 -5.55 42.09
C ARG A 243 8.10 -5.29 43.60
N SER A 244 8.45 -4.10 44.10
CA SER A 244 8.29 -3.82 45.52
C SER A 244 6.81 -3.80 45.91
N ARG A 245 6.51 -4.35 47.10
CA ARG A 245 5.16 -4.40 47.68
C ARG A 245 4.66 -3.02 48.12
N SER A 246 5.57 -2.10 48.44
CA SER A 246 5.27 -0.71 48.78
C SER A 246 5.92 0.20 47.75
N LYS A 247 5.10 0.81 46.89
CA LYS A 247 5.52 1.86 45.94
C LYS A 247 5.17 3.23 46.54
N THR A 248 5.98 4.22 46.24
CA THR A 248 5.68 5.61 46.61
C THR A 248 4.81 6.20 45.51
N VAL A 249 3.60 6.65 45.85
CA VAL A 249 2.68 7.28 44.89
C VAL A 249 2.76 8.79 45.04
N MET A 250 3.03 9.49 43.94
CA MET A 250 3.17 10.94 43.88
C MET A 250 2.26 11.51 42.80
N PRO A 251 1.56 12.64 43.03
CA PRO A 251 0.80 13.30 41.97
C PRO A 251 1.75 13.86 40.90
N ASN A 252 1.46 13.64 39.63
CA ASN A 252 2.23 14.10 38.49
C ASN A 252 2.27 15.64 38.49
N PRO A 253 3.45 16.25 38.69
CA PRO A 253 3.56 17.69 38.84
C PRO A 253 3.37 18.39 37.49
N ALA A 254 2.98 19.65 37.53
CA ALA A 254 2.98 20.49 36.34
C ALA A 254 4.41 20.74 35.85
N VAL A 255 4.55 21.02 34.56
CA VAL A 255 5.77 21.61 34.00
C VAL A 255 5.92 23.01 34.59
N TRP A 256 7.08 23.26 35.18
CA TRP A 256 7.46 24.54 35.75
C TRP A 256 8.95 24.76 35.48
N LEU A 257 9.28 25.93 34.93
CA LEU A 257 10.64 26.30 34.57
C LEU A 257 10.98 27.62 35.29
N ALA A 258 11.84 27.56 36.30
CA ALA A 258 12.25 28.71 37.10
C ALA A 258 13.13 29.69 36.30
N GLN A 259 13.94 29.15 35.37
CA GLN A 259 14.58 29.91 34.29
C GLN A 259 13.71 29.72 33.04
N GLY A 260 12.70 30.58 32.90
CA GLY A 260 11.51 30.33 32.09
C GLY A 260 11.72 30.03 30.60
N ALA A 261 10.71 29.40 30.00
CA ALA A 261 10.49 29.40 28.56
C ALA A 261 9.95 30.76 28.07
N GLY A 262 10.16 31.11 26.80
CA GLY A 262 9.60 32.31 26.20
C GLY A 262 8.07 32.33 26.26
N ASP A 263 7.49 33.51 26.51
CA ASP A 263 6.06 33.73 26.34
C ASP A 263 5.72 33.72 24.85
N VAL A 264 4.77 32.87 24.47
CA VAL A 264 4.38 32.67 23.08
C VAL A 264 2.97 33.22 22.86
N ALA A 265 2.84 34.15 21.92
CA ALA A 265 1.58 34.82 21.58
C ALA A 265 0.83 34.11 20.44
N LEU A 266 0.98 32.79 20.29
CA LEU A 266 0.29 32.01 19.25
C LEU A 266 -1.10 31.54 19.71
N PRO A 267 -2.07 31.36 18.79
CA PRO A 267 -3.41 30.85 19.14
C PRO A 267 -3.40 29.34 19.37
N PHE A 268 -3.90 28.90 20.53
CA PHE A 268 -4.01 27.49 20.90
C PHE A 268 -5.46 27.07 21.21
N ASP A 269 -5.81 25.85 20.83
CA ASP A 269 -7.03 25.14 21.22
C ASP A 269 -6.78 24.26 22.45
N LEU A 270 -7.68 24.31 23.44
CA LEU A 270 -7.66 23.38 24.56
C LEU A 270 -8.37 22.09 24.14
N LEU A 271 -7.65 20.98 24.09
CA LEU A 271 -8.22 19.67 23.71
C LEU A 271 -8.81 18.94 24.92
N LYS A 272 -8.00 18.85 25.98
CA LYS A 272 -8.35 18.30 27.29
C LYS A 272 -7.59 19.08 28.36
N PRO A 273 -7.99 19.02 29.65
CA PRO A 273 -7.27 19.69 30.71
C PRO A 273 -5.76 19.39 30.65
N GLY A 274 -4.96 20.43 30.44
CA GLY A 274 -3.50 20.32 30.38
C GLY A 274 -2.89 20.04 29.00
N VAL A 275 -3.69 19.77 27.96
CA VAL A 275 -3.20 19.54 26.59
C VAL A 275 -3.78 20.57 25.63
N ILE A 276 -2.88 21.23 24.88
CA ILE A 276 -3.24 22.25 23.90
C ILE A 276 -2.70 21.88 22.50
N ALA A 277 -3.39 22.40 21.48
CA ALA A 277 -3.03 22.25 20.07
C ALA A 277 -2.85 23.62 19.42
N TRP A 278 -1.80 23.80 18.64
CA TRP A 278 -1.65 25.05 17.89
C TRP A 278 -2.69 25.14 16.76
N ARG A 279 -3.48 26.22 16.71
CA ARG A 279 -4.60 26.35 15.75
C ARG A 279 -4.14 26.66 14.32
N ALA A 280 -2.98 27.30 14.18
CA ALA A 280 -2.39 27.82 12.94
C ALA A 280 -3.41 28.45 11.97
N ASP A 281 -3.61 29.75 12.07
CA ASP A 281 -4.09 30.57 10.98
C ASP A 281 -2.93 30.84 10.00
N ALA A 282 -3.21 30.80 8.69
CA ALA A 282 -2.19 31.00 7.65
C ALA A 282 -1.53 32.40 7.67
N ALA A 283 -1.94 33.28 8.59
CA ALA A 283 -1.51 34.67 8.69
C ALA A 283 -0.34 34.90 9.66
N GLU A 284 -0.09 34.01 10.64
CA GLU A 284 0.97 34.22 11.64
C GLU A 284 2.15 33.23 11.47
N PRO A 285 3.37 33.71 11.17
CA PRO A 285 4.55 32.86 11.08
C PRO A 285 4.93 32.31 12.45
N CYS A 286 5.29 31.02 12.52
CA CYS A 286 5.69 30.38 13.76
C CYS A 286 6.99 30.99 14.31
N SER A 287 6.92 31.70 15.42
CA SER A 287 8.07 32.36 16.05
C SER A 287 8.99 31.42 16.84
N LEU A 288 8.76 30.10 16.78
CA LEU A 288 9.49 29.10 17.58
C LEU A 288 10.78 28.60 16.89
N GLU A 289 11.05 28.95 15.62
CA GLU A 289 12.18 28.40 14.85
C GLU A 289 13.55 28.63 15.49
N GLU A 290 13.79 29.79 16.11
CA GLU A 290 15.06 30.09 16.78
C GLU A 290 15.20 29.36 18.14
N GLU A 291 14.09 29.19 18.88
CA GLU A 291 14.06 28.37 20.11
C GLU A 291 14.29 26.88 19.78
N LEU A 292 13.79 26.42 18.63
CA LEU A 292 13.98 25.07 18.11
C LEU A 292 15.43 24.76 17.74
N LYS A 293 16.13 25.70 17.09
CA LYS A 293 17.55 25.54 16.71
C LYS A 293 18.47 25.45 17.93
N GLY A 294 18.26 26.29 18.93
CA GLY A 294 19.10 26.35 20.12
C GLY A 294 18.97 25.12 21.03
N ARG A 295 17.76 24.60 21.24
CA ARG A 295 17.49 23.51 22.20
C ARG A 295 17.64 22.10 21.61
N ARG A 296 17.46 21.92 20.29
CA ARG A 296 17.83 20.64 19.62
C ARG A 296 19.32 20.33 19.75
N ALA A 297 20.17 21.35 19.84
CA ALA A 297 21.61 21.19 20.03
C ALA A 297 22.01 20.79 21.46
N SER A 298 21.19 21.13 22.48
CA SER A 298 21.46 20.83 23.90
C SER A 298 20.81 19.53 24.41
N GLY A 299 19.81 19.00 23.69
CA GLY A 299 19.06 17.80 24.11
C GLY A 299 18.00 18.07 25.17
N ASP A 300 17.70 19.34 25.45
CA ASP A 300 16.66 19.75 26.41
C ASP A 300 15.25 19.62 25.81
N ALA A 301 14.27 19.31 26.65
CA ALA A 301 12.86 19.32 26.24
C ALA A 301 12.44 20.71 25.74
N LEU A 302 11.75 20.76 24.60
CA LEU A 302 11.18 21.99 24.07
C LEU A 302 9.97 22.38 24.92
N ALA A 303 9.99 23.60 25.46
CA ALA A 303 8.93 24.11 26.32
C ALA A 303 8.57 25.55 25.96
N ILE A 304 7.29 25.90 26.09
CA ILE A 304 6.74 27.23 25.84
C ILE A 304 5.93 27.71 27.04
N ARG A 305 5.71 29.03 27.15
CA ARG A 305 4.80 29.61 28.14
C ARG A 305 3.59 30.25 27.46
N VAL A 306 2.40 29.83 27.86
CA VAL A 306 1.11 30.30 27.32
C VAL A 306 0.15 30.57 28.48
N GLY A 307 -0.34 31.81 28.58
CA GLY A 307 -1.29 32.21 29.63
C GLY A 307 -0.77 31.94 31.05
N GLY A 308 0.54 32.11 31.27
CA GLY A 308 1.19 31.90 32.56
C GLY A 308 1.50 30.45 32.93
N LYS A 309 1.10 29.47 32.10
CA LYS A 309 1.41 28.04 32.28
C LYS A 309 2.51 27.60 31.32
N TYR A 310 3.31 26.62 31.73
CA TYR A 310 4.32 26.01 30.87
C TYR A 310 3.81 24.75 30.22
N TYR A 311 4.22 24.54 28.97
CA TYR A 311 3.88 23.36 28.20
C TYR A 311 5.13 22.81 27.51
N ASN A 312 5.31 21.49 27.58
CA ASN A 312 6.31 20.77 26.82
C ASN A 312 5.74 20.32 25.48
N TYR A 313 6.57 20.35 24.45
CA TYR A 313 6.23 19.81 23.14
C TYR A 313 6.08 18.30 23.22
N ASP A 314 5.02 17.82 22.59
CA ASP A 314 4.72 16.41 22.47
C ASP A 314 4.80 16.01 21.00
N GLY A 315 5.92 15.36 20.66
CA GLY A 315 6.15 14.82 19.33
C GLY A 315 5.06 13.85 18.94
N ARG A 316 4.28 14.23 17.92
CA ARG A 316 3.29 13.37 17.27
C ARG A 316 3.77 12.96 15.89
N MET A 317 3.37 11.77 15.45
CA MET A 317 3.71 11.30 14.11
C MET A 317 2.92 12.09 13.05
N GLU A 318 3.63 12.55 12.03
CA GLU A 318 3.05 13.06 10.81
C GLU A 318 2.92 11.93 9.80
N LEU A 319 1.70 11.39 9.65
CA LEU A 319 1.43 10.43 8.60
C LEU A 319 1.45 11.13 7.25
N LEU A 320 2.28 10.63 6.36
CA LEU A 320 2.39 11.16 5.00
C LEU A 320 1.16 10.74 4.19
N GLY A 321 0.45 11.73 3.65
CA GLY A 321 -0.61 11.50 2.67
C GLY A 321 -0.04 11.03 1.34
N ASN A 322 -0.73 10.10 0.68
CA ASN A 322 -0.33 9.56 -0.61
C ASN A 322 -1.59 9.24 -1.44
N THR A 323 -2.37 10.27 -1.77
CA THR A 323 -3.63 10.08 -2.49
C THR A 323 -3.39 9.94 -3.99
N PRO A 324 -4.32 9.35 -4.76
CA PRO A 324 -4.25 9.35 -6.22
C PRO A 324 -4.13 10.76 -6.85
N GLY A 325 -4.56 11.82 -6.16
CA GLY A 325 -4.42 13.20 -6.64
C GLY A 325 -3.12 13.88 -6.22
N SER A 326 -2.47 13.42 -5.17
CA SER A 326 -1.24 13.98 -4.61
C SER A 326 -0.33 12.86 -4.10
N PRO A 327 0.38 12.17 -5.01
CA PRO A 327 1.26 11.08 -4.66
C PRO A 327 2.44 11.50 -3.77
N ALA A 328 2.89 10.59 -2.92
CA ALA A 328 4.00 10.81 -2.02
C ALA A 328 5.31 10.94 -2.79
N GLN A 329 6.14 11.88 -2.35
CA GLN A 329 7.49 12.08 -2.86
C GLN A 329 8.55 11.62 -1.86
N HIS A 330 8.20 10.93 -0.77
CA HIS A 330 9.19 10.37 0.15
C HIS A 330 9.42 8.90 -0.14
N LEU A 331 10.70 8.48 -0.22
CA LEU A 331 11.09 7.09 -0.53
C LEU A 331 10.47 6.05 0.40
N SER A 332 10.31 6.38 1.69
CA SER A 332 9.71 5.49 2.68
C SER A 332 8.19 5.34 2.51
N ALA A 333 7.53 6.20 1.73
CA ALA A 333 6.08 6.24 1.56
C ALA A 333 5.62 5.86 0.14
N CYS A 334 6.53 5.40 -0.71
CA CYS A 334 6.22 5.07 -2.10
C CYS A 334 5.22 3.92 -2.17
N ALA A 335 4.02 4.22 -2.67
CA ALA A 335 3.10 3.16 -3.04
C ALA A 335 3.58 2.52 -4.34
N PRO A 336 3.59 1.18 -4.43
CA PRO A 336 3.87 0.51 -5.69
C PRO A 336 2.80 0.89 -6.72
N ARG A 337 3.21 0.90 -7.99
CA ARG A 337 2.27 0.95 -9.10
C ARG A 337 1.43 -0.33 -9.09
N THR A 338 0.14 -0.16 -9.27
CA THR A 338 -0.85 -1.23 -9.39
C THR A 338 -1.94 -0.79 -10.36
N PHE A 339 -2.82 -1.72 -10.77
CA PHE A 339 -4.00 -1.40 -11.58
C PHE A 339 -4.96 -0.40 -10.90
N LEU A 340 -4.88 -0.20 -9.58
CA LEU A 340 -5.72 0.76 -8.85
C LEU A 340 -5.20 2.20 -8.93
N ASN A 341 -3.88 2.37 -9.05
CA ASN A 341 -3.25 3.68 -8.91
C ASN A 341 -2.35 4.08 -10.08
N GLU A 342 -2.22 3.27 -11.12
CA GLU A 342 -1.35 3.60 -12.26
C GLU A 342 -1.64 4.96 -12.90
N GLN A 343 -2.91 5.38 -12.95
CA GLN A 343 -3.32 6.68 -13.50
C GLN A 343 -2.92 7.86 -12.62
N SER A 344 -2.74 7.61 -11.32
CA SER A 344 -2.24 8.62 -10.38
C SER A 344 -0.74 8.81 -10.44
N CYS A 345 -0.02 7.86 -11.04
CA CYS A 345 1.42 7.86 -10.96
C CYS A 345 2.01 9.09 -11.69
N ARG A 346 2.98 9.74 -11.04
CA ARG A 346 3.67 10.93 -11.54
C ARG A 346 5.18 10.71 -11.49
N LEU A 347 5.86 11.15 -12.54
CA LEU A 347 7.30 11.29 -12.56
C LEU A 347 7.68 12.56 -11.77
N PRO A 348 8.66 12.51 -10.87
CA PRO A 348 9.14 13.74 -10.24
C PRO A 348 9.82 14.67 -11.25
N SER A 349 9.77 15.97 -10.97
CA SER A 349 10.39 16.99 -11.80
C SER A 349 11.90 16.79 -11.90
N PHE A 350 12.40 16.55 -13.12
CA PHE A 350 13.83 16.42 -13.42
C PHE A 350 14.53 17.77 -13.27
N ARG A 351 15.56 17.88 -12.42
CA ARG A 351 16.43 19.07 -12.36
C ARG A 351 17.73 18.76 -13.10
N SER A 352 17.92 19.41 -14.25
CA SER A 352 19.21 19.47 -14.93
C SER A 352 20.04 20.62 -14.33
N GLY A 353 21.15 20.31 -13.63
CA GLY A 353 22.29 21.24 -13.51
C GLY A 353 22.59 21.96 -12.18
N GLY A 354 22.29 21.40 -11.01
CA GLY A 354 22.70 21.99 -9.72
C GLY A 354 23.99 21.37 -9.15
N ASN A 355 24.93 22.19 -8.66
CA ASN A 355 26.11 21.75 -7.87
C ASN A 355 25.77 21.40 -6.40
N GLU A 356 24.49 21.29 -6.04
CA GLU A 356 24.02 21.07 -4.67
C GLU A 356 24.19 19.60 -4.27
N THR A 357 24.87 19.31 -3.16
CA THR A 357 24.94 17.96 -2.58
C THR A 357 23.80 17.70 -1.60
N VAL A 358 23.28 16.47 -1.56
CA VAL A 358 22.28 16.02 -0.59
C VAL A 358 22.85 14.95 0.36
N PRO A 359 22.34 14.78 1.59
CA PRO A 359 22.78 13.73 2.50
C PRO A 359 22.56 12.31 1.91
N GLY A 360 23.52 11.42 2.13
CA GLY A 360 23.52 10.04 1.60
C GLY A 360 24.47 9.82 0.43
N LEU A 361 24.40 8.63 -0.19
CA LEU A 361 25.20 8.25 -1.36
C LEU A 361 24.33 8.04 -2.60
N LYS A 362 24.85 8.39 -3.77
CA LYS A 362 24.22 8.06 -5.05
C LYS A 362 24.37 6.57 -5.31
N ALA A 363 23.26 5.83 -5.34
CA ALA A 363 23.21 4.42 -5.67
C ALA A 363 22.83 4.22 -7.14
N GLN A 364 23.71 3.58 -7.91
CA GLN A 364 23.49 3.17 -9.29
C GLN A 364 23.17 1.67 -9.31
N VAL A 365 21.93 1.32 -9.64
CA VAL A 365 21.48 -0.07 -9.69
C VAL A 365 21.68 -0.59 -11.11
N VAL A 366 22.32 -1.74 -11.25
CA VAL A 366 22.63 -2.37 -12.54
C VAL A 366 22.06 -3.78 -12.60
N LYS A 367 21.47 -4.15 -13.74
CA LYS A 367 21.08 -5.53 -14.02
C LYS A 367 22.34 -6.32 -14.40
N MET A 368 22.61 -7.44 -13.73
CA MET A 368 23.78 -8.26 -14.04
C MET A 368 23.46 -9.25 -15.16
N VAL A 369 24.38 -9.43 -16.11
CA VAL A 369 24.28 -10.42 -17.19
C VAL A 369 25.60 -11.21 -17.23
N GLY A 370 25.58 -12.50 -16.92
CA GLY A 370 26.77 -13.37 -17.08
C GLY A 370 27.88 -13.24 -16.02
N GLY A 371 27.60 -12.59 -14.88
CA GLY A 371 28.24 -12.91 -13.59
C GLY A 371 29.71 -12.54 -13.34
N SER A 372 30.30 -11.49 -13.94
CA SER A 372 31.69 -11.14 -13.59
C SER A 372 32.09 -9.65 -13.55
N SER A 373 31.31 -8.73 -14.12
CA SER A 373 31.57 -7.28 -13.98
C SER A 373 30.28 -6.48 -13.98
N MET A 374 30.23 -5.42 -13.17
CA MET A 374 29.08 -4.50 -13.16
C MET A 374 29.06 -3.68 -14.45
N PRO A 375 27.97 -3.70 -15.23
CA PRO A 375 27.80 -2.86 -16.41
C PRO A 375 27.93 -1.37 -16.08
N SER A 376 28.28 -0.55 -17.07
CA SER A 376 28.37 0.90 -16.91
C SER A 376 27.02 1.63 -16.97
N THR A 377 25.96 0.96 -17.45
CA THR A 377 24.64 1.56 -17.65
C THR A 377 23.72 1.19 -16.49
N PRO A 378 23.31 2.15 -15.63
CA PRO A 378 22.34 1.88 -14.57
C PRO A 378 20.93 1.72 -15.14
N VAL A 379 20.15 0.83 -14.52
CA VAL A 379 18.70 0.74 -14.74
C VAL A 379 17.91 1.66 -13.81
N ALA A 380 18.52 2.07 -12.70
CA ALA A 380 17.98 3.07 -11.80
C ALA A 380 19.11 3.82 -11.08
N GLU A 381 18.86 5.09 -10.75
CA GLU A 381 19.71 5.88 -9.86
C GLU A 381 18.84 6.47 -8.74
N LEU A 382 19.31 6.39 -7.50
CA LEU A 382 18.64 6.98 -6.34
C LEU A 382 19.65 7.51 -5.32
N ILE A 383 19.15 8.16 -4.26
CA ILE A 383 19.93 8.50 -3.08
C ILE A 383 19.60 7.50 -1.97
N ASP A 384 20.63 6.80 -1.50
CA ASP A 384 20.55 5.95 -0.32
C ASP A 384 21.06 6.74 0.89
N PRO A 385 20.19 7.13 1.84
CA PRO A 385 20.59 7.97 2.97
C PRO A 385 21.60 7.26 3.87
N GLN A 386 21.57 5.93 3.93
CA GLN A 386 22.45 5.14 4.78
C GLN A 386 22.52 3.71 4.25
N VAL A 387 23.72 3.25 3.88
CA VAL A 387 23.98 1.88 3.42
C VAL A 387 23.92 0.90 4.60
N ASN A 388 22.71 0.65 5.10
CA ASN A 388 22.43 -0.19 6.26
C ASN A 388 21.15 -1.00 6.04
N HIS A 389 21.25 -1.94 5.11
CA HIS A 389 20.18 -2.83 4.72
C HIS A 389 20.44 -4.23 5.26
N PRO A 390 19.83 -4.62 6.40
CA PRO A 390 20.04 -5.93 7.00
C PRO A 390 19.50 -7.06 6.09
N GLU A 391 19.87 -8.29 6.42
CA GLU A 391 19.47 -9.49 5.67
C GLU A 391 17.96 -9.53 5.44
N SER A 392 17.58 -9.65 4.17
CA SER A 392 16.21 -9.74 3.72
C SER A 392 16.01 -10.97 2.84
N SER A 393 14.95 -11.73 3.11
CA SER A 393 14.49 -12.83 2.27
C SER A 393 13.63 -12.37 1.10
N THR A 394 13.30 -11.08 1.00
CA THR A 394 12.36 -10.52 0.01
C THR A 394 13.03 -10.02 -1.27
N MET A 395 14.35 -10.20 -1.40
CA MET A 395 15.15 -9.88 -2.61
C MET A 395 15.04 -8.41 -3.08
N ASN A 396 14.72 -7.46 -2.18
CA ASN A 396 14.76 -6.03 -2.47
C ASN A 396 14.93 -5.19 -1.20
N TRP A 397 15.52 -3.99 -1.34
CA TRP A 397 15.58 -2.96 -0.29
C TRP A 397 14.50 -1.88 -0.50
N PRO A 398 13.91 -1.32 0.59
CA PRO A 398 12.96 -0.22 0.46
C PRO A 398 13.52 0.94 -0.36
N GLY A 399 12.77 1.42 -1.37
CA GLY A 399 13.19 2.50 -2.27
C GLY A 399 14.07 2.08 -3.45
N PHE A 400 14.57 0.84 -3.50
CA PHE A 400 15.27 0.27 -4.65
C PHE A 400 14.30 -0.41 -5.62
N PRO A 401 14.57 -0.41 -6.95
CA PRO A 401 13.78 -1.16 -7.91
C PRO A 401 13.81 -2.65 -7.56
N ALA A 402 12.67 -3.32 -7.71
CA ALA A 402 12.58 -4.76 -7.47
C ALA A 402 13.46 -5.50 -8.48
N MET A 403 14.45 -6.25 -7.98
CA MET A 403 15.37 -7.02 -8.81
C MET A 403 15.24 -8.50 -8.47
N MET A 404 14.94 -9.30 -9.48
CA MET A 404 14.42 -10.65 -9.24
C MET A 404 15.47 -11.71 -8.98
N ASP A 405 16.77 -11.55 -9.31
CA ASP A 405 17.79 -12.59 -9.05
C ASP A 405 19.24 -12.08 -8.97
N GLU A 406 19.77 -11.43 -10.02
CA GLU A 406 21.16 -10.95 -10.08
C GLU A 406 21.22 -9.44 -10.37
N PHE A 407 21.76 -8.66 -9.45
CA PHE A 407 21.93 -7.22 -9.63
C PHE A 407 23.18 -6.72 -8.94
N GLY A 408 23.66 -5.55 -9.38
CA GLY A 408 24.72 -4.82 -8.72
C GLY A 408 24.24 -3.47 -8.25
N VAL A 409 24.87 -2.95 -7.21
CA VAL A 409 24.69 -1.56 -6.79
C VAL A 409 26.05 -0.92 -6.61
N ARG A 410 26.24 0.22 -7.25
CA ARG A 410 27.39 1.10 -7.02
C ARG A 410 26.94 2.32 -6.25
N TRP A 411 27.36 2.45 -5.00
CA TRP A 411 27.24 3.71 -4.27
C TRP A 411 28.47 4.58 -4.50
N SER A 412 28.25 5.89 -4.62
CA SER A 412 29.31 6.89 -4.75
C SER A 412 28.95 8.21 -4.08
N GLY A 413 29.94 8.91 -3.55
CA GLY A 413 29.77 10.22 -2.92
C GLY A 413 30.99 10.63 -2.08
N THR A 414 30.74 11.43 -1.06
CA THR A 414 31.74 11.98 -0.13
C THR A 414 31.40 11.57 1.30
N LEU A 415 32.36 10.98 1.99
CA LEU A 415 32.37 10.73 3.44
C LEU A 415 33.03 11.92 4.14
N THR A 416 32.33 12.57 5.08
CA THR A 416 32.87 13.68 5.86
C THR A 416 33.34 13.19 7.23
N VAL A 417 34.64 13.36 7.49
CA VAL A 417 35.27 13.05 8.77
C VAL A 417 35.46 14.37 9.53
N GLN A 418 34.93 14.48 10.74
CA GLN A 418 35.03 15.69 11.57
C GLN A 418 36.33 15.72 12.37
N GLN A 419 36.71 14.57 12.94
CA GLN A 419 37.93 14.40 13.72
C GLN A 419 38.88 13.42 13.04
N GLU A 420 40.09 13.89 12.79
CA GLU A 420 41.19 13.06 12.31
C GLU A 420 41.45 11.90 13.28
N GLY A 421 41.73 10.70 12.74
CA GLY A 421 42.13 9.55 13.54
C GLY A 421 42.02 8.23 12.80
N GLU A 422 42.17 7.13 13.55
CA GLU A 422 41.99 5.77 13.03
C GLU A 422 40.51 5.40 13.04
N TYR A 423 39.99 5.08 11.86
CA TYR A 423 38.64 4.57 11.64
C TYR A 423 38.70 3.11 11.26
N GLU A 424 37.87 2.29 11.89
CA GLU A 424 37.63 0.92 11.51
C GLU A 424 36.31 0.81 10.76
N PHE A 425 36.36 0.40 9.49
CA PHE A 425 35.19 0.15 8.66
C PHE A 425 34.82 -1.32 8.73
N SER A 426 33.53 -1.60 8.86
CA SER A 426 32.95 -2.92 8.71
C SER A 426 31.98 -2.91 7.53
N VAL A 427 32.12 -3.87 6.62
CA VAL A 427 31.10 -4.17 5.61
C VAL A 427 30.62 -5.59 5.81
N LYS A 428 29.31 -5.75 5.99
CA LYS A 428 28.67 -7.06 6.11
C LYS A 428 27.68 -7.22 4.98
N ALA A 429 27.88 -8.20 4.09
CA ALA A 429 27.03 -8.35 2.90
C ALA A 429 26.78 -9.80 2.49
N ASP A 430 25.63 -10.03 1.85
CA ASP A 430 25.27 -11.23 1.06
C ASP A 430 24.80 -10.75 -0.32
N ASP A 431 25.49 -11.01 -1.44
CA ASP A 431 26.67 -11.86 -1.59
C ASP A 431 28.02 -11.12 -1.41
N LYS A 432 28.34 -10.14 -2.26
CA LYS A 432 29.66 -9.47 -2.30
C LYS A 432 29.53 -7.96 -2.13
N ALA A 433 30.39 -7.37 -1.30
CA ALA A 433 30.57 -5.93 -1.21
C ALA A 433 32.06 -5.55 -1.09
N ARG A 434 32.44 -4.45 -1.74
CA ARG A 434 33.75 -3.82 -1.63
C ARG A 434 33.61 -2.33 -1.40
N VAL A 435 34.37 -1.78 -0.46
CA VAL A 435 34.38 -0.36 -0.10
C VAL A 435 35.74 0.23 -0.42
N LEU A 436 35.74 1.38 -1.10
CA LEU A 436 36.92 2.18 -1.37
C LEU A 436 36.75 3.56 -0.74
N ILE A 437 37.84 4.09 -0.19
CA ILE A 437 37.96 5.47 0.28
C ILE A 437 39.14 6.11 -0.44
N ASP A 438 38.96 7.29 -1.02
CA ASP A 438 39.93 7.98 -1.88
C ASP A 438 40.56 7.04 -2.92
N ASP A 439 39.69 6.30 -3.63
CA ASP A 439 40.04 5.29 -4.66
C ASP A 439 40.93 4.13 -4.18
N GLN A 440 41.13 3.99 -2.87
CA GLN A 440 41.87 2.89 -2.27
C GLN A 440 40.91 1.93 -1.56
N GLU A 441 41.02 0.64 -1.88
CA GLU A 441 40.24 -0.43 -1.25
C GLU A 441 40.51 -0.47 0.25
N VAL A 442 39.45 -0.34 1.05
CA VAL A 442 39.51 -0.40 2.51
C VAL A 442 39.03 -1.74 3.02
N VAL A 443 37.93 -2.27 2.47
CA VAL A 443 37.38 -3.55 2.89
C VAL A 443 36.66 -4.27 1.73
N ASP A 444 36.89 -5.58 1.59
CA ASP A 444 36.21 -6.50 0.66
C ASP A 444 35.79 -7.75 1.46
N ASN A 445 34.50 -8.13 1.39
CA ASN A 445 33.97 -9.30 2.10
C ASN A 445 34.26 -10.66 1.39
N GLY A 446 34.93 -10.65 0.24
CA GLY A 446 35.52 -11.79 -0.45
C GLY A 446 34.68 -12.41 -1.57
N HIS A 447 35.08 -13.62 -2.02
CA HIS A 447 34.44 -14.35 -3.14
C HIS A 447 33.39 -15.38 -2.71
N ARG A 448 32.54 -15.78 -3.68
CA ARG A 448 31.48 -16.79 -3.57
C ARG A 448 31.96 -18.12 -2.98
N ARG A 449 31.32 -18.58 -1.90
CA ARG A 449 31.28 -20.00 -1.51
C ARG A 449 29.89 -20.36 -1.00
N ARG A 450 29.54 -21.65 -1.08
CA ARG A 450 28.22 -22.29 -0.88
C ARG A 450 27.53 -22.05 0.50
N ARG A 451 27.47 -20.83 1.03
CA ARG A 451 26.76 -20.48 2.27
C ARG A 451 25.87 -19.27 2.01
N ARG A 452 24.63 -19.36 2.49
CA ARG A 452 23.51 -18.43 2.30
C ARG A 452 23.39 -17.50 3.52
N ALA A 453 24.39 -16.65 3.76
CA ALA A 453 24.38 -15.74 4.90
C ALA A 453 25.35 -14.57 4.70
N MET A 454 24.96 -13.39 5.21
CA MET A 454 25.81 -12.19 5.18
C MET A 454 27.17 -12.42 5.86
N ARG A 455 28.24 -11.99 5.19
CA ARG A 455 29.62 -12.07 5.67
C ARG A 455 30.16 -10.70 6.01
N GLU A 456 30.71 -10.59 7.21
CA GLU A 456 31.37 -9.38 7.71
C GLU A 456 32.87 -9.42 7.41
N ALA A 457 33.40 -8.28 6.96
CA ALA A 457 34.82 -7.99 6.90
C ALA A 457 35.08 -6.63 7.53
N THR A 458 36.20 -6.48 8.22
CA THR A 458 36.60 -5.23 8.85
C THR A 458 38.03 -4.84 8.48
N SER A 459 38.30 -3.55 8.45
CA SER A 459 39.63 -3.00 8.19
C SER A 459 39.78 -1.61 8.80
N LYS A 460 41.02 -1.23 9.09
CA LYS A 460 41.36 0.06 9.71
C LYS A 460 42.03 0.99 8.72
N ARG A 461 41.72 2.28 8.79
CA ARG A 461 42.34 3.33 8.00
C ARG A 461 42.40 4.63 8.80
N THR A 462 43.55 5.29 8.75
CA THR A 462 43.70 6.65 9.25
C THR A 462 43.11 7.63 8.25
N LEU A 463 42.21 8.49 8.70
CA LEU A 463 41.58 9.53 7.89
C LEU A 463 41.84 10.90 8.52
N SER A 464 42.14 11.89 7.67
CA SER A 464 42.21 13.30 8.06
C SER A 464 40.82 13.88 8.29
N ALA A 465 40.72 14.98 9.04
CA ALA A 465 39.47 15.75 9.05
C ALA A 465 39.22 16.34 7.64
N GLY A 466 37.98 16.23 7.14
CA GLY A 466 37.58 16.70 5.83
C GLY A 466 36.76 15.70 5.03
N GLY A 467 36.52 16.02 3.75
CA GLY A 467 35.79 15.18 2.82
C GLY A 467 36.70 14.16 2.14
N HIS A 468 36.28 12.89 2.15
CA HIS A 468 36.93 11.77 1.51
C HIS A 468 36.01 11.17 0.44
N GLY A 469 36.55 10.79 -0.71
CA GLY A 469 35.77 10.10 -1.74
C GLY A 469 35.39 8.71 -1.22
N ILE A 470 34.11 8.31 -1.32
CA ILE A 470 33.67 6.96 -0.95
C ILE A 470 32.95 6.30 -2.12
N SER A 471 33.30 5.05 -2.40
CA SER A 471 32.58 4.22 -3.36
C SER A 471 32.40 2.80 -2.84
N ILE A 472 31.24 2.22 -3.11
CA ILE A 472 30.89 0.88 -2.65
C ILE A 472 30.34 0.10 -3.84
N ASP A 473 30.93 -1.06 -4.11
CA ASP A 473 30.48 -1.97 -5.14
C ASP A 473 29.83 -3.19 -4.46
N TYR A 474 28.53 -3.40 -4.66
CA TYR A 474 27.79 -4.58 -4.22
C TYR A 474 27.30 -5.41 -5.40
N VAL A 475 27.32 -6.72 -5.26
CA VAL A 475 26.78 -7.65 -6.25
C VAL A 475 26.01 -8.76 -5.54
N GLN A 476 24.78 -8.97 -6.01
CA GLN A 476 23.91 -10.08 -5.63
C GLN A 476 23.88 -11.12 -6.75
N TYR A 477 24.06 -12.39 -6.39
CA TYR A 477 24.02 -13.54 -7.31
C TYR A 477 22.80 -14.46 -7.06
N GLY A 478 21.90 -14.08 -6.14
CA GLY A 478 20.60 -14.69 -5.91
C GLY A 478 20.39 -15.18 -4.47
N GLY A 479 19.12 -15.38 -4.08
CA GLY A 479 18.76 -15.74 -2.70
C GLY A 479 18.61 -14.51 -1.78
N PRO A 480 18.69 -14.69 -0.45
CA PRO A 480 18.65 -13.58 0.50
C PRO A 480 19.72 -12.55 0.20
N LEU A 481 19.44 -11.28 0.51
CA LEU A 481 20.37 -10.18 0.26
C LEU A 481 20.51 -9.28 1.48
N GLY A 482 21.62 -8.58 1.59
CA GLY A 482 21.84 -7.58 2.63
C GLY A 482 23.19 -6.90 2.49
N ILE A 483 23.29 -5.66 2.94
CA ILE A 483 24.54 -4.91 3.07
C ILE A 483 24.46 -3.96 4.28
N GLU A 484 25.41 -4.06 5.21
CA GLU A 484 25.55 -3.13 6.34
C GLU A 484 26.95 -2.51 6.29
N LEU A 485 27.03 -1.17 6.14
CA LEU A 485 28.26 -0.39 6.30
C LEU A 485 28.29 0.25 7.68
N LYS A 486 29.31 -0.09 8.47
CA LYS A 486 29.53 0.45 9.81
C LYS A 486 30.93 1.04 9.94
N TRP A 487 31.08 1.95 10.88
CA TRP A 487 32.38 2.49 11.27
C TRP A 487 32.55 2.53 12.79
N ARG A 488 33.80 2.60 13.22
CA ARG A 488 34.22 2.90 14.59
C ARG A 488 35.41 3.85 14.55
N GLY A 489 35.31 5.01 15.21
CA GLY A 489 36.40 5.98 15.25
C GLY A 489 36.10 7.15 16.19
N PRO A 490 36.91 8.23 16.12
CA PRO A 490 36.70 9.45 16.89
C PRO A 490 35.28 10.04 16.75
N ASP A 491 34.74 10.10 15.53
CA ASP A 491 33.40 10.67 15.28
C ASP A 491 32.26 9.82 15.88
N SER A 492 32.45 8.50 16.00
CA SER A 492 31.49 7.61 16.67
C SER A 492 31.77 7.42 18.16
N LYS A 493 32.71 8.19 18.74
CA LYS A 493 33.19 8.06 20.13
C LYS A 493 33.63 6.62 20.48
N GLY A 494 34.19 5.91 19.49
CA GLY A 494 34.65 4.53 19.63
C GLY A 494 33.56 3.45 19.57
N ALA A 495 32.29 3.81 19.37
CA ALA A 495 31.21 2.84 19.14
C ALA A 495 31.23 2.32 17.70
N MET A 496 30.90 1.04 17.50
CA MET A 496 30.65 0.49 16.16
C MET A 496 29.20 0.77 15.79
N GLU A 497 28.99 1.65 14.81
CA GLU A 497 27.66 2.10 14.39
C GLU A 497 27.55 2.15 12.87
N ALA A 498 26.33 2.12 12.33
CA ALA A 498 26.10 2.37 10.92
C ALA A 498 26.54 3.79 10.57
N VAL A 499 27.26 3.97 9.46
CA VAL A 499 27.75 5.29 9.05
C VAL A 499 26.55 6.21 8.89
N PRO A 500 26.43 7.32 9.65
CA PRO A 500 25.21 8.13 9.67
C PRO A 500 25.06 8.91 8.35
N SER A 501 23.82 9.17 7.95
CA SER A 501 23.53 9.96 6.75
C SER A 501 24.15 11.37 6.78
N SER A 502 24.33 11.93 7.98
CA SER A 502 25.00 13.22 8.20
C SER A 502 26.50 13.20 7.87
N ALA A 503 27.13 12.03 7.81
CA ALA A 503 28.52 11.87 7.39
C ALA A 503 28.65 11.59 5.88
N LEU A 504 27.55 11.43 5.15
CA LEU A 504 27.55 11.06 3.73
C LEU A 504 26.91 12.17 2.89
N SER A 505 27.49 12.46 1.73
CA SER A 505 26.88 13.39 0.77
C SER A 505 27.15 12.97 -0.67
N ALA A 506 26.22 13.28 -1.57
CA ALA A 506 26.39 13.04 -3.00
C ALA A 506 25.71 14.13 -3.81
N GLN A 507 26.20 14.35 -5.04
CA GLN A 507 25.41 15.06 -6.04
C GLN A 507 24.17 14.21 -6.32
N PRO A 508 22.95 14.78 -6.22
CA PRO A 508 21.76 14.02 -6.54
C PRO A 508 21.82 13.56 -8.00
N PRO A 509 21.14 12.45 -8.36
CA PRO A 509 20.83 12.19 -9.76
C PRO A 509 20.17 13.45 -10.37
N SER A 510 20.03 13.53 -11.70
CA SER A 510 19.21 14.57 -12.38
C SER A 510 17.72 14.57 -11.96
N TRP A 511 17.40 13.80 -10.94
CA TRP A 511 16.14 13.44 -10.38
C TRP A 511 16.35 13.30 -8.86
N SER A 512 16.07 14.36 -8.11
CA SER A 512 16.45 14.48 -6.70
C SER A 512 15.24 14.45 -5.78
N GLY A 513 15.07 13.34 -5.05
CA GLY A 513 14.40 13.36 -3.75
C GLY A 513 13.00 12.77 -3.64
N GLY A 514 12.62 11.77 -4.45
CA GLY A 514 11.37 11.07 -4.20
C GLY A 514 11.19 9.70 -4.84
N CYS A 515 9.95 9.22 -4.96
CA CYS A 515 9.64 7.92 -5.54
C CYS A 515 9.88 7.92 -7.05
N LEU A 516 10.64 6.94 -7.60
CA LEU A 516 10.99 6.84 -9.05
C LEU A 516 9.77 7.08 -9.92
N LEU A 517 8.71 6.48 -9.43
CA LEU A 517 7.36 6.75 -9.78
C LEU A 517 6.58 7.03 -8.50
N ALA A 518 5.99 8.21 -8.37
CA ALA A 518 5.15 8.56 -7.25
C ALA A 518 3.70 8.19 -7.58
N CYS A 519 3.18 7.10 -7.00
CA CYS A 519 1.79 6.66 -7.15
C CYS A 519 1.00 6.86 -5.86
N GLY A 520 -0.30 7.11 -5.97
CA GLY A 520 -1.20 7.32 -4.83
C GLY A 520 -2.07 6.13 -4.49
N SER A 521 -2.17 5.73 -3.23
CA SER A 521 -3.05 4.61 -2.83
C SER A 521 -4.47 5.09 -2.46
N PRO A 522 -5.53 4.35 -2.82
CA PRO A 522 -6.91 4.73 -2.48
C PRO A 522 -7.13 4.93 -0.97
N GLY A 523 -7.83 6.01 -0.59
CA GLY A 523 -8.15 6.34 0.80
C GLY A 523 -6.94 6.72 1.66
N GLU A 524 -5.79 7.00 1.05
CA GLU A 524 -4.55 7.29 1.76
C GLU A 524 -4.31 8.78 2.00
N VAL A 525 -4.62 9.25 3.20
CA VAL A 525 -4.49 10.66 3.57
C VAL A 525 -3.53 10.87 4.74
N ALA A 526 -3.06 12.10 4.90
CA ALA A 526 -2.37 12.51 6.12
C ALA A 526 -3.36 12.48 7.30
N ASN A 527 -2.84 12.34 8.51
CA ASN A 527 -3.65 12.59 9.69
C ASN A 527 -4.05 14.06 9.79
N ASP A 528 -5.24 14.33 10.34
CA ASP A 528 -5.70 15.68 10.63
C ASP A 528 -5.43 16.01 12.10
N PRO A 529 -4.43 16.85 12.40
CA PRO A 529 -4.10 17.21 13.77
C PRO A 529 -5.22 17.96 14.50
N ALA A 530 -6.14 18.62 13.76
CA ALA A 530 -7.29 19.29 14.36
C ALA A 530 -8.37 18.28 14.79
N ALA A 531 -8.45 17.12 14.13
CA ALA A 531 -9.37 16.05 14.49
C ALA A 531 -8.96 15.32 15.77
N GLY A 532 -7.66 15.30 16.10
CA GLY A 532 -7.12 14.62 17.28
C GLY A 532 -7.00 13.12 17.16
N HIS A 533 -6.43 12.48 18.19
CA HIS A 533 -6.20 11.04 18.23
C HIS A 533 -7.41 10.33 18.84
N HIS A 534 -8.31 9.84 18.00
CA HIS A 534 -9.54 9.15 18.44
C HIS A 534 -9.46 7.63 18.31
N LEU A 535 -8.54 7.11 17.49
CA LEU A 535 -8.49 5.71 17.09
C LEU A 535 -7.05 5.18 17.18
N GLY A 536 -6.87 3.96 17.66
CA GLY A 536 -5.54 3.32 17.79
C GLY A 536 -4.86 3.05 16.47
N MET A 537 -3.56 3.34 16.41
CA MET A 537 -2.70 2.96 15.30
C MET A 537 -1.45 2.23 15.79
N TRP A 538 -1.17 1.10 15.17
CA TRP A 538 0.06 0.35 15.45
C TRP A 538 1.20 0.81 14.54
N THR A 539 2.26 1.35 15.15
CA THR A 539 3.36 2.02 14.45
C THR A 539 4.74 1.39 14.69
N THR A 540 4.85 0.39 15.58
CA THR A 540 6.14 -0.24 15.97
C THR A 540 5.99 -1.77 16.18
N GLU A 541 7.12 -2.50 16.14
CA GLU A 541 7.18 -3.94 16.51
C GLU A 541 7.25 -4.17 18.04
N ASP A 542 7.49 -3.10 18.82
CA ASP A 542 7.66 -3.21 20.27
C ASP A 542 6.30 -3.17 20.98
N TRP A 543 5.88 -4.35 21.44
CA TRP A 543 4.65 -4.60 22.18
C TRP A 543 4.54 -3.83 23.50
N SER A 544 5.65 -3.26 23.99
CA SER A 544 5.71 -2.39 25.17
C SER A 544 5.50 -0.91 24.84
N SER A 545 5.75 -0.50 23.59
CA SER A 545 5.51 0.86 23.08
C SER A 545 4.09 1.04 22.55
N ARG A 546 3.09 0.59 23.32
CA ARG A 546 1.70 0.82 22.95
C ARG A 546 1.43 2.31 23.04
N ASP A 547 0.98 2.89 21.94
CA ASP A 547 0.25 4.15 21.91
C ASP A 547 -1.15 3.92 22.51
N GLY A 548 -1.17 3.50 23.78
CA GLY A 548 -2.38 3.12 24.51
C GLY A 548 -3.14 4.31 25.06
N ASP A 549 -2.45 5.45 25.21
CA ASP A 549 -2.99 6.69 25.73
C ASP A 549 -3.31 7.67 24.60
N TYR A 550 -4.59 7.66 24.24
CA TYR A 550 -5.15 8.62 23.32
C TYR A 550 -5.11 10.04 23.91
N ASP A 551 -4.87 11.06 23.08
CA ASP A 551 -5.13 12.46 23.47
C ASP A 551 -6.64 12.75 23.62
N ASN A 552 -7.50 11.73 23.45
CA ASN A 552 -8.94 11.81 23.64
C ASN A 552 -9.36 11.73 25.13
N ARG A 553 -10.54 12.27 25.41
CA ARG A 553 -11.16 12.30 26.76
C ARG A 553 -11.58 10.92 27.30
N TYR A 554 -11.41 9.87 26.52
CA TYR A 554 -11.82 8.50 26.79
C TYR A 554 -10.64 7.54 26.89
N ALA A 555 -9.43 8.07 27.12
CA ALA A 555 -8.23 7.28 27.43
C ALA A 555 -8.57 6.14 28.41
N ASP A 556 -7.97 4.97 28.17
CA ASP A 556 -8.23 3.68 28.83
C ASP A 556 -9.54 2.93 28.51
N ARG A 557 -10.52 3.54 27.80
CA ARG A 557 -11.83 2.90 27.57
C ARG A 557 -12.03 2.34 26.17
N MET A 558 -11.11 2.58 25.24
CA MET A 558 -11.24 2.18 23.84
C MET A 558 -10.14 1.20 23.45
N ASP A 559 -10.42 -0.10 23.61
CA ASP A 559 -9.56 -1.19 23.11
C ASP A 559 -9.32 -1.00 21.60
N SER A 560 -8.07 -1.09 21.15
CA SER A 560 -7.72 -0.95 19.73
C SER A 560 -8.46 -1.94 18.82
N LYS A 561 -8.91 -3.08 19.35
CA LYS A 561 -9.79 -4.02 18.63
C LYS A 561 -11.13 -3.42 18.22
N LEU A 562 -11.60 -2.40 18.94
CA LEU A 562 -12.86 -1.69 18.68
C LEU A 562 -12.70 -0.55 17.66
N SER A 563 -11.48 -0.10 17.34
CA SER A 563 -11.23 1.01 16.41
C SER A 563 -11.92 0.80 15.07
N LYS A 564 -11.67 -0.33 14.40
CA LYS A 564 -12.30 -0.66 13.11
C LYS A 564 -13.84 -0.74 13.18
N SER A 565 -14.39 -1.35 14.23
CA SER A 565 -15.85 -1.42 14.40
C SER A 565 -16.47 -0.05 14.68
N THR A 566 -15.71 0.84 15.34
CA THR A 566 -16.14 2.21 15.61
C THR A 566 -16.15 3.03 14.33
N VAL A 567 -15.12 2.90 13.49
CA VAL A 567 -15.09 3.54 12.17
C VAL A 567 -16.26 3.05 11.32
N TRP A 568 -16.46 1.73 11.23
CA TRP A 568 -17.58 1.15 10.50
C TRP A 568 -18.93 1.66 11.01
N THR A 569 -19.15 1.67 12.33
CA THR A 569 -20.41 2.16 12.92
C THR A 569 -20.62 3.64 12.65
N THR A 570 -19.55 4.44 12.70
CA THR A 570 -19.62 5.88 12.42
C THR A 570 -20.04 6.13 10.97
N LYS A 571 -19.46 5.40 10.01
CA LYS A 571 -19.83 5.49 8.60
C LYS A 571 -21.23 4.95 8.32
N ALA A 572 -21.58 3.79 8.86
CA ALA A 572 -22.90 3.21 8.72
C ALA A 572 -24.00 4.18 9.19
N LEU A 573 -23.79 4.92 10.29
CA LEU A 573 -24.79 5.83 10.86
C LEU A 573 -24.76 7.26 10.28
N GLY A 574 -23.59 7.72 9.83
CA GLY A 574 -23.35 9.14 9.59
C GLY A 574 -22.83 9.52 8.20
N ALA A 575 -22.43 8.57 7.36
CA ALA A 575 -21.97 8.88 6.01
C ALA A 575 -23.12 9.39 5.14
N GLU A 576 -22.83 10.30 4.21
CA GLU A 576 -23.81 10.88 3.28
C GLU A 576 -24.21 9.89 2.18
N ASP A 577 -23.30 9.00 1.77
CA ASP A 577 -23.46 7.98 0.74
C ASP A 577 -24.11 6.68 1.26
N GLN A 578 -25.16 6.80 2.07
CA GLN A 578 -25.83 5.69 2.77
C GLN A 578 -26.15 4.48 1.89
N LEU A 579 -26.61 4.69 0.65
CA LEU A 579 -26.89 3.58 -0.27
C LEU A 579 -25.63 2.77 -0.59
N ARG A 580 -24.49 3.46 -0.78
CA ARG A 580 -23.19 2.84 -1.07
C ARG A 580 -22.72 2.03 0.14
N GLN A 581 -22.84 2.58 1.34
CA GLN A 581 -22.50 1.87 2.58
C GLN A 581 -23.36 0.62 2.78
N ARG A 582 -24.65 0.71 2.46
CA ARG A 582 -25.58 -0.43 2.54
C ARG A 582 -25.24 -1.52 1.54
N ALA A 583 -24.94 -1.16 0.31
CA ALA A 583 -24.50 -2.09 -0.74
C ALA A 583 -23.14 -2.71 -0.41
N ALA A 584 -22.19 -1.93 0.09
CA ALA A 584 -20.88 -2.42 0.54
C ALA A 584 -21.00 -3.48 1.64
N TRP A 585 -21.92 -3.29 2.60
CA TRP A 585 -22.20 -4.28 3.63
C TRP A 585 -22.79 -5.57 3.07
N ALA A 586 -23.64 -5.51 2.06
CA ALA A 586 -24.15 -6.70 1.39
C ALA A 586 -23.03 -7.47 0.67
N LEU A 587 -22.17 -6.76 -0.08
CA LEU A 587 -21.01 -7.36 -0.77
C LEU A 587 -20.01 -7.98 0.22
N SER A 588 -19.81 -7.37 1.38
CA SER A 588 -18.94 -7.91 2.43
C SER A 588 -19.48 -9.20 3.07
N GLN A 589 -20.76 -9.54 2.87
CA GLN A 589 -21.32 -10.84 3.28
C GLN A 589 -21.07 -11.94 2.25
N ILE A 590 -20.69 -11.57 1.02
CA ILE A 590 -20.35 -12.51 -0.05
C ILE A 590 -18.84 -12.78 0.00
N PHE A 591 -18.02 -11.73 -0.11
CA PHE A 591 -16.57 -11.84 -0.09
C PHE A 591 -16.01 -11.75 1.34
N VAL A 592 -16.19 -12.82 2.10
CA VAL A 592 -15.93 -12.84 3.55
C VAL A 592 -14.44 -13.07 3.87
N VAL A 593 -13.95 -12.32 4.85
CA VAL A 593 -12.66 -12.54 5.56
C VAL A 593 -12.91 -12.51 7.07
N SER A 594 -12.04 -13.14 7.87
CA SER A 594 -12.22 -13.20 9.32
C SER A 594 -10.95 -12.94 10.11
N THR A 595 -11.07 -12.17 11.19
CA THR A 595 -10.00 -11.94 12.16
C THR A 595 -9.57 -13.22 12.88
N GLN A 596 -10.45 -14.24 12.96
CA GLN A 596 -10.10 -15.54 13.52
C GLN A 596 -9.20 -16.35 12.57
N GLY A 597 -9.38 -16.19 11.25
CA GLY A 597 -8.56 -16.87 10.25
C GLY A 597 -7.23 -16.16 9.98
N VAL A 598 -7.26 -14.83 9.82
CA VAL A 598 -6.06 -14.03 9.48
C VAL A 598 -5.23 -13.62 10.71
N GLY A 599 -5.88 -13.47 11.87
CA GLY A 599 -5.28 -12.86 13.06
C GLY A 599 -5.31 -11.33 13.03
N GLU A 600 -4.35 -10.68 13.70
CA GLU A 600 -4.13 -9.23 13.70
C GLU A 600 -5.37 -8.37 14.02
N ASN A 601 -6.23 -8.86 14.90
CA ASN A 601 -7.47 -8.17 15.27
C ASN A 601 -7.22 -6.81 15.98
N HIS A 602 -5.97 -6.53 16.37
CA HIS A 602 -5.53 -5.27 16.95
C HIS A 602 -5.24 -4.19 15.90
N LEU A 603 -4.98 -4.57 14.64
CA LEU A 603 -4.82 -3.65 13.51
C LEU A 603 -6.19 -3.19 12.99
N SER A 604 -6.23 -2.01 12.41
CA SER A 604 -7.44 -1.39 11.86
C SER A 604 -7.33 -1.10 10.37
N GLU A 605 -6.21 -0.52 9.91
CA GLU A 605 -6.10 0.05 8.57
C GLU A 605 -6.31 -1.01 7.48
N MET A 606 -5.71 -2.20 7.62
CA MET A 606 -5.87 -3.30 6.64
C MET A 606 -7.31 -3.80 6.50
N TRP A 607 -8.07 -3.84 7.60
CA TRP A 607 -9.45 -4.30 7.61
C TRP A 607 -10.37 -3.25 6.98
N LEU A 608 -10.14 -1.98 7.29
CA LEU A 608 -10.88 -0.87 6.70
C LEU A 608 -10.57 -0.71 5.21
N ASN A 609 -9.32 -0.94 4.81
CA ASN A 609 -8.91 -0.95 3.41
C ASN A 609 -9.64 -2.04 2.61
N PHE A 610 -9.75 -3.25 3.17
CA PHE A 610 -10.52 -4.33 2.55
C PHE A 610 -12.01 -4.01 2.46
N TYR A 611 -12.59 -3.41 3.50
CA TYR A 611 -14.00 -3.01 3.45
C TYR A 611 -14.27 -1.92 2.41
N ASP A 612 -13.35 -0.97 2.26
CA ASP A 612 -13.46 0.11 1.26
C ASP A 612 -13.39 -0.38 -0.19
N LEU A 613 -12.95 -1.62 -0.42
CA LEU A 613 -13.08 -2.28 -1.72
C LEU A 613 -14.56 -2.37 -2.12
N PHE A 614 -15.42 -2.74 -1.18
CA PHE A 614 -16.86 -2.84 -1.42
C PHE A 614 -17.55 -1.48 -1.54
N THR A 615 -17.04 -0.44 -0.87
CA THR A 615 -17.58 0.92 -1.05
C THR A 615 -17.23 1.46 -2.43
N ARG A 616 -15.98 1.28 -2.89
CA ARG A 616 -15.55 1.64 -4.25
C ARG A 616 -16.36 0.93 -5.34
N HIS A 617 -16.60 -0.38 -5.18
CA HIS A 617 -17.27 -1.22 -6.18
C HIS A 617 -18.78 -1.39 -5.98
N ALA A 618 -19.40 -0.67 -5.04
CA ALA A 618 -20.80 -0.88 -4.67
C ALA A 618 -21.79 -0.78 -5.85
N PHE A 619 -21.47 0.06 -6.84
CA PHE A 619 -22.26 0.27 -8.06
C PHE A 619 -21.45 -0.06 -9.33
N GLY A 620 -20.33 -0.79 -9.16
CA GLY A 620 -19.43 -1.19 -10.25
C GLY A 620 -19.86 -2.50 -10.91
N ASN A 621 -18.93 -3.12 -11.63
CA ASN A 621 -19.15 -4.44 -12.22
C ASN A 621 -18.43 -5.53 -11.44
N PHE A 622 -18.93 -6.77 -11.59
CA PHE A 622 -18.43 -7.93 -10.85
C PHE A 622 -16.96 -8.25 -11.16
N ARG A 623 -16.51 -8.03 -12.40
CA ARG A 623 -15.13 -8.33 -12.83
C ARG A 623 -14.12 -7.47 -12.06
N ASP A 624 -14.37 -6.17 -11.94
CA ASP A 624 -13.46 -5.26 -11.24
C ASP A 624 -13.48 -5.49 -9.72
N LEU A 625 -14.66 -5.78 -9.15
CA LEU A 625 -14.78 -6.20 -7.76
C LEU A 625 -13.96 -7.46 -7.48
N LEU A 626 -14.16 -8.53 -8.28
CA LEU A 626 -13.46 -9.79 -8.11
C LEU A 626 -11.95 -9.63 -8.33
N ARG A 627 -11.52 -8.80 -9.30
CA ARG A 627 -10.10 -8.48 -9.52
C ARG A 627 -9.50 -7.86 -8.27
N GLU A 628 -10.12 -6.83 -7.69
CA GLU A 628 -9.55 -6.20 -6.50
C GLU A 628 -9.56 -7.13 -5.28
N VAL A 629 -10.62 -7.94 -5.10
CA VAL A 629 -10.67 -8.96 -4.03
C VAL A 629 -9.55 -10.00 -4.22
N THR A 630 -9.33 -10.47 -5.44
CA THR A 630 -8.28 -11.46 -5.77
C THR A 630 -6.90 -10.95 -5.39
N TYR A 631 -6.62 -9.69 -5.70
CA TYR A 631 -5.34 -9.04 -5.45
C TYR A 631 -5.20 -8.51 -4.02
N SER A 632 -6.24 -8.56 -3.19
CA SER A 632 -6.14 -8.16 -1.78
C SER A 632 -5.23 -9.10 -0.99
N PRO A 633 -4.18 -8.60 -0.31
CA PRO A 633 -3.34 -9.45 0.54
C PRO A 633 -4.13 -10.09 1.68
N LEU A 634 -5.19 -9.42 2.18
CA LEU A 634 -6.06 -9.97 3.23
C LEU A 634 -6.83 -11.20 2.74
N MET A 635 -7.32 -11.17 1.49
CA MET A 635 -8.03 -12.30 0.89
C MET A 635 -7.03 -13.41 0.53
N GLY A 636 -5.89 -13.02 -0.06
CA GLY A 636 -4.73 -13.88 -0.30
C GLY A 636 -4.32 -14.74 0.88
N MET A 637 -4.24 -14.13 2.06
CA MET A 637 -3.92 -14.85 3.28
C MET A 637 -5.08 -15.72 3.79
N TYR A 638 -6.30 -15.19 3.75
CA TYR A 638 -7.47 -15.89 4.27
C TYR A 638 -7.78 -17.18 3.50
N LEU A 639 -7.66 -17.13 2.17
CA LEU A 639 -7.86 -18.28 1.29
C LEU A 639 -6.55 -18.86 0.75
N THR A 640 -5.43 -18.48 1.35
CA THR A 640 -4.12 -19.13 1.23
C THR A 640 -3.53 -19.22 -0.18
N HIS A 641 -3.95 -18.34 -1.11
CA HIS A 641 -3.32 -18.22 -2.42
C HIS A 641 -2.11 -17.28 -2.44
N THR A 642 -1.92 -16.44 -1.40
CA THR A 642 -0.65 -15.74 -1.20
C THR A 642 0.49 -16.73 -1.07
N GLY A 643 1.53 -16.58 -1.91
CA GLY A 643 2.70 -17.45 -1.93
C GLY A 643 2.47 -18.81 -2.62
N SER A 644 1.26 -19.09 -3.12
CA SER A 644 0.99 -20.25 -3.97
C SER A 644 1.86 -20.19 -5.23
N SER A 645 2.35 -21.33 -5.69
CA SER A 645 3.25 -21.43 -6.85
C SER A 645 2.80 -22.53 -7.79
N SER A 646 3.21 -22.43 -9.05
CA SER A 646 3.02 -23.49 -10.03
C SER A 646 3.78 -24.75 -9.64
N TYR A 647 3.27 -25.90 -10.11
CA TYR A 647 3.92 -27.18 -9.92
C TYR A 647 5.33 -27.21 -10.56
N ALA A 648 5.49 -26.56 -11.71
CA ALA A 648 6.79 -26.46 -12.38
C ALA A 648 7.85 -25.71 -11.57
N TYR A 649 7.45 -24.76 -10.71
CA TYR A 649 8.38 -23.97 -9.92
C TYR A 649 9.03 -24.77 -8.77
N ASN A 650 8.27 -25.59 -8.05
CA ASN A 650 8.78 -26.28 -6.84
C ASN A 650 8.21 -27.68 -6.57
N GLY A 651 7.48 -28.28 -7.51
CA GLY A 651 6.89 -29.61 -7.40
C GLY A 651 5.69 -29.70 -6.45
N ARG A 652 5.10 -28.57 -6.01
CA ARG A 652 3.89 -28.54 -5.18
C ARG A 652 2.68 -28.16 -6.02
N PHE A 653 1.56 -28.84 -5.79
CA PHE A 653 0.31 -28.46 -6.43
C PHE A 653 -0.14 -27.06 -5.96
N PRO A 654 -0.72 -26.25 -6.86
CA PRO A 654 -1.33 -24.97 -6.49
C PRO A 654 -2.38 -25.13 -5.39
N ASN A 655 -2.49 -24.13 -4.52
CA ASN A 655 -3.53 -24.11 -3.49
C ASN A 655 -4.91 -23.88 -4.12
N GLU A 656 -5.83 -24.81 -3.88
CA GLU A 656 -7.16 -24.83 -4.49
C GLU A 656 -8.21 -23.98 -3.76
N ASN A 657 -7.96 -23.56 -2.51
CA ASN A 657 -8.97 -22.96 -1.65
C ASN A 657 -9.66 -21.76 -2.32
N TYR A 658 -8.90 -20.80 -2.85
CA TYR A 658 -9.51 -19.61 -3.43
C TYR A 658 -10.35 -19.92 -4.70
N ALA A 659 -9.84 -20.78 -5.57
CA ALA A 659 -10.56 -21.21 -6.77
C ALA A 659 -11.88 -21.90 -6.41
N ARG A 660 -11.84 -22.79 -5.41
CA ARG A 660 -13.02 -23.48 -4.87
C ARG A 660 -14.03 -22.49 -4.30
N GLU A 661 -13.60 -21.56 -3.44
CA GLU A 661 -14.53 -20.62 -2.79
C GLU A 661 -15.17 -19.63 -3.76
N ILE A 662 -14.43 -19.17 -4.80
CA ILE A 662 -15.02 -18.33 -5.85
C ILE A 662 -16.20 -19.04 -6.49
N MET A 663 -15.98 -20.26 -6.98
CA MET A 663 -17.01 -21.02 -7.69
C MET A 663 -18.13 -21.46 -6.74
N GLN A 664 -17.79 -21.95 -5.56
CA GLN A 664 -18.74 -22.57 -4.64
C GLN A 664 -19.55 -21.56 -3.83
N LEU A 665 -18.89 -20.64 -3.12
CA LEU A 665 -19.51 -19.79 -2.12
C LEU A 665 -19.82 -18.39 -2.64
N PHE A 666 -18.99 -17.86 -3.54
CA PHE A 666 -19.11 -16.46 -3.96
C PHE A 666 -19.95 -16.28 -5.22
N THR A 667 -20.06 -17.30 -6.08
CA THR A 667 -20.67 -17.13 -7.41
C THR A 667 -21.64 -18.23 -7.83
N LEU A 668 -21.14 -19.38 -8.28
CA LEU A 668 -21.90 -20.34 -9.08
C LEU A 668 -22.77 -21.27 -8.23
N GLY A 669 -22.28 -21.67 -7.06
CA GLY A 669 -22.90 -22.73 -6.27
C GLY A 669 -22.58 -24.13 -6.81
N LEU A 670 -23.02 -25.15 -6.06
CA LEU A 670 -22.68 -26.56 -6.32
C LEU A 670 -23.38 -27.13 -7.56
N ASP A 671 -24.64 -26.72 -7.78
CA ASP A 671 -25.51 -27.32 -8.78
C ASP A 671 -26.03 -26.28 -9.77
N LYS A 672 -26.15 -26.66 -11.04
CA LYS A 672 -26.68 -25.79 -12.10
C LYS A 672 -28.14 -25.49 -11.82
N LEU A 673 -28.54 -24.24 -12.07
CA LEU A 673 -29.91 -23.79 -11.87
C LEU A 673 -30.63 -23.52 -13.19
N ASN A 674 -31.92 -23.78 -13.24
CA ASN A 674 -32.83 -23.29 -14.27
C ASN A 674 -33.03 -21.77 -14.12
N ALA A 675 -33.61 -21.13 -15.13
CA ALA A 675 -33.90 -19.69 -15.09
C ALA A 675 -34.87 -19.28 -13.96
N ASP A 676 -35.65 -20.23 -13.44
CA ASP A 676 -36.56 -20.01 -12.30
C ASP A 676 -35.90 -20.27 -10.92
N GLY A 677 -34.61 -20.65 -10.90
CA GLY A 677 -33.83 -20.94 -9.71
C GLY A 677 -33.98 -22.37 -9.16
N SER A 678 -34.75 -23.24 -9.82
CA SER A 678 -34.79 -24.68 -9.49
C SER A 678 -33.52 -25.39 -9.94
N VAL A 679 -33.11 -26.45 -9.26
CA VAL A 679 -31.91 -27.24 -9.62
C VAL A 679 -32.16 -28.02 -10.91
N GLN A 680 -31.19 -27.99 -11.82
CA GLN A 680 -31.18 -28.82 -13.01
C GLN A 680 -30.85 -30.27 -12.64
N VAL A 681 -31.59 -31.22 -13.19
CA VAL A 681 -31.36 -32.65 -12.99
C VAL A 681 -31.04 -33.35 -14.32
N ASP A 682 -30.21 -34.38 -14.27
CA ASP A 682 -29.89 -35.24 -15.41
C ASP A 682 -31.03 -36.22 -15.75
N ALA A 683 -30.80 -37.09 -16.73
CA ALA A 683 -31.81 -38.04 -17.20
C ALA A 683 -32.20 -39.07 -16.12
N GLU A 684 -31.33 -39.26 -15.12
CA GLU A 684 -31.48 -40.15 -13.98
C GLU A 684 -32.11 -39.43 -12.75
N GLY A 685 -32.39 -38.13 -12.86
CA GLY A 685 -32.99 -37.32 -11.81
C GLY A 685 -32.00 -36.86 -10.73
N LYS A 686 -30.70 -36.88 -11.02
CA LYS A 686 -29.65 -36.39 -10.12
C LYS A 686 -29.26 -34.96 -10.47
N ASP A 687 -28.98 -34.16 -9.44
CA ASP A 687 -28.53 -32.77 -9.60
C ASP A 687 -27.28 -32.68 -10.48
N VAL A 688 -27.30 -31.72 -11.42
CA VAL A 688 -26.19 -31.49 -12.35
C VAL A 688 -25.17 -30.56 -11.70
N PRO A 689 -23.93 -31.01 -11.43
CA PRO A 689 -22.94 -30.18 -10.79
C PRO A 689 -22.48 -29.03 -11.71
N THR A 690 -22.12 -27.90 -11.11
CA THR A 690 -21.62 -26.74 -11.85
C THR A 690 -20.16 -26.90 -12.28
N TYR A 691 -19.35 -27.62 -11.50
CA TYR A 691 -17.94 -27.88 -11.74
C TYR A 691 -17.50 -29.18 -11.06
N GLY A 692 -16.37 -29.75 -11.50
CA GLY A 692 -15.73 -30.93 -10.92
C GLY A 692 -14.39 -30.62 -10.24
N THR A 693 -13.74 -31.68 -9.72
CA THR A 693 -12.41 -31.56 -9.10
C THR A 693 -11.36 -31.06 -10.10
N ASP A 694 -11.44 -31.51 -11.35
CA ASP A 694 -10.48 -31.10 -12.38
C ASP A 694 -10.58 -29.61 -12.69
N ASP A 695 -11.79 -29.04 -12.67
CA ASP A 695 -12.00 -27.59 -12.83
C ASP A 695 -11.36 -26.82 -11.67
N ILE A 696 -11.58 -27.27 -10.43
CA ILE A 696 -10.98 -26.64 -9.24
C ILE A 696 -9.46 -26.60 -9.35
N MET A 697 -8.84 -27.73 -9.73
CA MET A 697 -7.39 -27.81 -9.87
C MET A 697 -6.86 -26.95 -11.04
N ASN A 698 -7.61 -26.85 -12.13
CA ASN A 698 -7.25 -25.99 -13.26
C ASN A 698 -7.38 -24.50 -12.92
N PHE A 699 -8.45 -24.09 -12.26
CA PHE A 699 -8.63 -22.71 -11.80
C PHE A 699 -7.63 -22.34 -10.70
N ALA A 700 -7.23 -23.29 -9.83
CA ALA A 700 -6.18 -23.04 -8.82
C ALA A 700 -4.86 -22.57 -9.44
N ARG A 701 -4.55 -23.02 -10.66
CA ARG A 701 -3.35 -22.59 -11.40
C ARG A 701 -3.38 -21.10 -11.76
N VAL A 702 -4.56 -20.50 -11.93
CA VAL A 702 -4.73 -19.05 -12.17
C VAL A 702 -4.21 -18.23 -10.99
N PHE A 703 -4.35 -18.74 -9.76
CA PHE A 703 -4.01 -18.02 -8.54
C PHE A 703 -2.62 -18.34 -7.99
N THR A 704 -1.70 -18.74 -8.88
CA THR A 704 -0.28 -18.96 -8.54
C THR A 704 0.54 -17.70 -8.77
N GLY A 705 1.61 -17.51 -8.01
CA GLY A 705 2.53 -16.38 -8.15
C GLY A 705 2.14 -15.11 -7.42
N PHE A 706 0.99 -15.06 -6.75
CA PHE A 706 0.58 -13.89 -5.97
C PHE A 706 1.44 -13.72 -4.72
N LEU A 707 2.06 -12.56 -4.56
CA LEU A 707 2.91 -12.21 -3.42
C LEU A 707 2.49 -10.86 -2.85
N GLU A 708 2.62 -10.71 -1.53
CA GLU A 708 2.47 -9.41 -0.88
C GLU A 708 3.44 -8.38 -1.47
N GLN A 709 2.99 -7.13 -1.48
CA GLN A 709 3.86 -6.00 -1.81
C GLN A 709 4.95 -5.84 -0.74
N LEU A 710 6.04 -5.18 -1.14
CA LEU A 710 7.06 -4.81 -0.18
C LEU A 710 6.51 -3.79 0.83
N PRO A 711 7.00 -3.80 2.08
CA PRO A 711 6.59 -2.84 3.09
C PRO A 711 6.94 -1.42 2.69
N ARG A 712 6.07 -0.48 3.09
CA ARG A 712 6.34 0.95 3.08
C ARG A 712 5.97 1.54 4.44
N GLY A 713 6.73 2.53 4.86
CA GLY A 713 6.70 3.10 6.20
C GLY A 713 5.70 4.23 6.37
N ASN A 714 4.53 4.22 5.72
CA ASN A 714 3.45 5.21 5.96
C ASN A 714 2.06 4.57 6.04
N VAL A 715 2.03 3.28 6.38
CA VAL A 715 0.83 2.48 6.64
C VAL A 715 0.99 1.75 7.97
N GLU A 716 -0.13 1.40 8.60
CA GLU A 716 -0.17 0.58 9.80
C GLU A 716 0.54 -0.77 9.56
N TYR A 717 1.43 -1.12 10.48
CA TYR A 717 2.44 -2.14 10.26
C TYR A 717 1.98 -3.55 10.65
N ARG A 718 2.28 -4.56 9.83
CA ARG A 718 2.18 -5.98 10.18
C ARG A 718 3.48 -6.71 9.84
N ARG A 719 4.27 -7.16 10.82
CA ARG A 719 5.42 -8.10 10.65
C ARG A 719 6.27 -7.89 9.37
N ARG A 720 6.49 -6.64 8.94
CA ARG A 720 7.18 -6.30 7.68
C ARG A 720 6.49 -6.80 6.40
N SER A 721 5.16 -6.71 6.36
CA SER A 721 4.32 -6.99 5.18
C SER A 721 3.43 -5.81 4.85
N ASN A 722 3.19 -5.58 3.55
CA ASN A 722 2.24 -4.60 3.07
C ASN A 722 0.86 -5.25 2.89
N MET A 723 -0.03 -4.97 3.85
CA MET A 723 -1.42 -5.48 3.85
C MET A 723 -2.42 -4.50 3.24
N ILE A 724 -1.94 -3.39 2.67
CA ILE A 724 -2.78 -2.31 2.13
C ILE A 724 -2.83 -2.38 0.62
N ASP A 725 -1.67 -2.46 -0.03
CA ASP A 725 -1.61 -2.39 -1.48
C ASP A 725 -1.89 -3.77 -2.12
N PRO A 726 -2.49 -3.79 -3.33
CA PRO A 726 -2.70 -5.01 -4.10
C PRO A 726 -1.43 -5.84 -4.24
N MET A 727 -1.54 -7.15 -4.01
CA MET A 727 -0.47 -8.13 -4.23
C MET A 727 0.15 -8.00 -5.64
N ARG A 728 1.42 -8.34 -5.76
CA ARG A 728 2.13 -8.43 -7.05
C ARG A 728 2.14 -9.86 -7.57
N LEU A 729 2.32 -10.04 -8.87
CA LEU A 729 2.46 -11.36 -9.48
C LEU A 729 3.95 -11.65 -9.77
N ASP A 730 4.49 -12.74 -9.23
CA ASP A 730 5.80 -13.26 -9.61
C ASP A 730 5.63 -14.27 -10.75
N ALA A 731 5.97 -13.85 -11.97
CA ALA A 731 5.85 -14.64 -13.19
C ALA A 731 6.55 -16.00 -13.09
N ARG A 732 7.69 -16.09 -12.39
CA ARG A 732 8.46 -17.34 -12.24
C ARG A 732 7.71 -18.39 -11.43
N ARG A 733 6.83 -17.93 -10.52
CA ARG A 733 5.98 -18.76 -9.67
C ARG A 733 4.60 -18.97 -10.28
N HIS A 734 4.23 -18.22 -11.32
CA HIS A 734 2.94 -18.36 -11.98
C HIS A 734 2.93 -19.59 -12.89
N ASP A 735 1.76 -20.21 -13.04
CA ASP A 735 1.54 -21.29 -13.99
C ASP A 735 1.33 -20.68 -15.38
N VAL A 736 2.23 -20.96 -16.31
CA VAL A 736 2.18 -20.42 -17.68
C VAL A 736 1.51 -21.37 -18.68
N PHE A 737 1.12 -22.57 -18.25
CA PHE A 737 0.55 -23.58 -19.14
C PHE A 737 -0.92 -23.27 -19.44
N PRO A 738 -1.48 -23.77 -20.57
CA PRO A 738 -2.89 -23.61 -20.90
C PRO A 738 -3.80 -24.09 -19.77
N LYS A 739 -4.86 -23.33 -19.50
CA LYS A 739 -5.83 -23.59 -18.43
C LYS A 739 -7.22 -23.65 -19.06
N PRO A 740 -7.96 -24.76 -18.96
CA PRO A 740 -9.31 -24.83 -19.50
C PRO A 740 -10.27 -23.93 -18.71
N ASP A 741 -11.31 -23.42 -19.38
CA ASP A 741 -12.49 -22.83 -18.74
C ASP A 741 -13.56 -23.90 -18.43
N LEU A 742 -14.73 -23.48 -17.95
CA LEU A 742 -15.82 -24.39 -17.57
C LEU A 742 -16.58 -24.98 -18.76
N ASP A 743 -16.39 -24.44 -19.97
CA ASP A 743 -17.05 -24.90 -21.19
C ASP A 743 -16.13 -25.80 -22.05
N GLY A 744 -14.87 -25.96 -21.62
CA GLY A 744 -13.87 -26.83 -22.25
C GLY A 744 -12.96 -26.13 -23.25
N ASP A 745 -13.10 -24.81 -23.42
CA ASP A 745 -12.16 -23.95 -24.15
C ASP A 745 -10.98 -23.58 -23.23
N TYR A 746 -9.97 -22.88 -23.73
CA TYR A 746 -8.82 -22.44 -22.93
C TYR A 746 -8.89 -20.95 -22.57
N LEU A 747 -8.49 -20.63 -21.35
CA LEU A 747 -8.27 -19.25 -20.91
C LEU A 747 -7.27 -18.57 -21.85
N GLY A 748 -7.75 -17.53 -22.55
CA GLY A 748 -6.99 -16.83 -23.57
C GLY A 748 -7.51 -17.05 -24.99
N ASP A 749 -8.37 -18.04 -25.20
CA ASP A 749 -9.06 -18.24 -26.47
C ASP A 749 -9.91 -16.98 -26.78
N GLY A 750 -9.67 -16.39 -27.95
CA GLY A 750 -10.23 -15.11 -28.35
C GLY A 750 -9.30 -13.89 -28.20
N HIS A 751 -8.13 -14.04 -27.57
CA HIS A 751 -7.07 -13.03 -27.61
C HIS A 751 -6.17 -13.20 -28.85
N PRO A 752 -5.59 -12.10 -29.38
CA PRO A 752 -4.64 -12.18 -30.49
C PRO A 752 -3.35 -12.89 -30.05
N LEU A 753 -2.60 -13.43 -31.02
CA LEU A 753 -1.28 -14.00 -30.73
C LEU A 753 -0.28 -12.89 -30.40
N CYS A 754 0.63 -13.15 -29.45
CA CYS A 754 1.77 -12.28 -29.16
C CYS A 754 2.88 -12.45 -30.21
N ASP A 755 2.57 -12.19 -31.48
CA ASP A 755 3.52 -12.25 -32.59
C ASP A 755 3.56 -10.93 -33.37
N GLY A 756 4.70 -10.62 -34.00
CA GLY A 756 4.89 -9.36 -34.71
C GLY A 756 3.97 -9.16 -35.93
N LYS A 757 3.29 -10.22 -36.41
CA LYS A 757 2.40 -10.15 -37.57
C LYS A 757 0.97 -9.80 -37.17
N THR A 758 0.45 -10.40 -36.10
CA THR A 758 -0.87 -10.10 -35.55
C THR A 758 -0.91 -8.72 -34.88
N MET A 759 0.23 -8.22 -34.42
CA MET A 759 0.36 -6.94 -33.72
C MET A 759 0.94 -5.82 -34.60
N ALA A 760 0.94 -6.02 -35.92
CA ALA A 760 1.59 -5.09 -36.84
C ALA A 760 0.91 -3.71 -36.83
N GLY A 761 1.65 -2.66 -36.49
CA GLY A 761 1.13 -1.28 -36.41
C GLY A 761 0.28 -0.96 -35.17
N ASP A 762 0.11 -1.91 -34.23
CA ASP A 762 -0.68 -1.70 -33.00
C ASP A 762 -0.12 -0.59 -32.10
N PHE A 763 1.15 -0.21 -32.28
CA PHE A 763 1.76 0.85 -31.52
C PHE A 763 1.21 2.25 -31.86
N LEU A 764 0.53 2.42 -33.00
CA LEU A 764 -0.07 3.69 -33.40
C LEU A 764 -1.59 3.72 -33.24
N VAL A 765 -2.25 2.63 -32.83
CA VAL A 765 -3.71 2.59 -32.77
C VAL A 765 -4.27 3.26 -31.52
N LYS A 766 -5.52 3.72 -31.59
CA LYS A 766 -6.26 4.22 -30.43
C LYS A 766 -6.22 3.17 -29.30
N GLY A 767 -5.83 3.60 -28.10
CA GLY A 767 -5.70 2.74 -26.94
C GLY A 767 -4.32 2.10 -26.76
N ALA A 768 -3.41 2.26 -27.73
CA ALA A 768 -2.01 1.87 -27.57
C ALA A 768 -1.41 2.57 -26.34
N ARG A 769 -0.68 1.81 -25.52
CA ARG A 769 -0.14 2.29 -24.26
C ARG A 769 1.38 2.36 -24.33
N TYR A 770 1.95 3.40 -23.75
CA TYR A 770 3.39 3.62 -23.65
C TYR A 770 3.77 3.91 -22.21
N GLU A 771 4.85 3.31 -21.74
CA GLU A 771 5.38 3.49 -20.40
C GLU A 771 6.75 4.16 -20.44
N PHE A 772 6.94 5.20 -19.63
CA PHE A 772 8.19 5.93 -19.54
C PHE A 772 9.29 5.07 -18.91
N ARG A 773 10.44 4.98 -19.57
CA ARG A 773 11.60 4.18 -19.14
C ARG A 773 12.81 5.02 -18.71
N GLY A 774 12.78 6.34 -18.89
CA GLY A 774 13.84 7.24 -18.42
C GLY A 774 14.90 7.59 -19.47
N ALA A 775 15.98 8.24 -19.02
CA ALA A 775 17.02 8.80 -19.88
C ALA A 775 17.94 7.73 -20.50
N HIS A 776 17.98 6.56 -19.88
CA HIS A 776 18.75 5.41 -20.33
C HIS A 776 17.78 4.39 -20.96
N GLY A 777 18.09 3.92 -22.15
CA GLY A 777 17.25 2.98 -22.88
C GLY A 777 18.07 2.11 -23.84
N PRO A 778 17.45 1.06 -24.40
CA PRO A 778 18.10 0.16 -25.34
C PRO A 778 18.65 0.91 -26.56
N SER A 779 19.82 0.48 -27.07
CA SER A 779 20.49 1.13 -28.20
C SER A 779 19.69 1.05 -29.51
N ASP A 780 18.78 0.08 -29.61
CA ASP A 780 17.87 -0.17 -30.73
C ASP A 780 16.53 0.60 -30.61
N SER A 781 16.40 1.51 -29.64
CA SER A 781 15.23 2.36 -29.53
C SER A 781 15.02 3.23 -30.78
N VAL A 782 13.79 3.29 -31.28
CA VAL A 782 13.44 4.08 -32.46
C VAL A 782 13.36 5.55 -32.07
N ALA A 783 14.26 6.39 -32.61
CA ALA A 783 14.26 7.82 -32.37
C ALA A 783 13.12 8.52 -33.13
N LEU A 784 12.17 9.10 -32.39
CA LEU A 784 11.03 9.81 -32.98
C LEU A 784 11.43 11.24 -33.37
N SER A 785 10.96 11.68 -34.54
CA SER A 785 11.15 13.06 -35.00
C SER A 785 10.22 14.01 -34.27
N ALA A 786 10.69 15.21 -33.91
CA ALA A 786 9.91 16.20 -33.18
C ALA A 786 8.58 16.63 -33.84
N GLY A 787 8.40 16.36 -35.14
CA GLY A 787 7.14 16.60 -35.87
C GLY A 787 6.16 15.42 -35.89
N SER A 788 6.55 14.22 -35.45
CA SER A 788 5.65 13.07 -35.55
C SER A 788 4.50 13.15 -34.56
N ALA A 789 3.34 12.64 -34.96
CA ALA A 789 2.17 12.61 -34.09
C ALA A 789 2.42 11.80 -32.81
N LEU A 790 3.22 10.72 -32.91
CA LEU A 790 3.60 9.91 -31.76
C LEU A 790 4.56 10.67 -30.84
N PHE A 791 5.54 11.41 -31.39
CA PHE A 791 6.39 12.30 -30.59
C PHE A 791 5.55 13.30 -29.81
N GLY A 792 4.62 14.00 -30.48
CA GLY A 792 3.75 14.98 -29.85
C GLY A 792 2.88 14.38 -28.74
N ALA A 793 2.37 13.15 -28.92
CA ALA A 793 1.59 12.44 -27.92
C ALA A 793 2.41 12.08 -26.67
N LEU A 794 3.66 11.63 -26.84
CA LEU A 794 4.53 11.20 -25.75
C LEU A 794 5.25 12.37 -25.05
N CYS A 795 5.62 13.41 -25.80
CA CYS A 795 6.29 14.61 -25.29
C CYS A 795 5.31 15.61 -24.65
N ALA A 796 4.01 15.55 -25.00
CA ALA A 796 3.02 16.58 -24.69
C ALA A 796 3.43 18.00 -25.15
N SER A 797 4.35 18.07 -26.11
CA SER A 797 4.87 19.27 -26.78
C SER A 797 5.44 18.85 -28.14
N GLN A 798 5.64 19.83 -29.03
CA GLN A 798 6.35 19.63 -30.31
C GLN A 798 7.82 20.07 -30.20
N ASP A 799 8.23 20.61 -29.05
CA ASP A 799 9.60 21.02 -28.75
C ASP A 799 10.22 20.03 -27.77
N ALA A 800 11.28 19.34 -28.21
CA ALA A 800 12.01 18.35 -27.41
C ALA A 800 12.64 18.90 -26.13
N SER A 801 12.87 20.21 -26.04
CA SER A 801 13.38 20.89 -24.86
C SER A 801 12.29 21.26 -23.84
N GLN A 802 11.02 21.14 -24.23
CA GLN A 802 9.85 21.50 -23.42
C GLN A 802 8.92 20.30 -23.15
N CYS A 803 9.39 19.06 -23.32
CA CYS A 803 8.55 17.90 -23.08
C CYS A 803 8.05 17.83 -21.63
N ASN A 804 6.76 17.57 -21.47
CA ASN A 804 6.11 17.28 -20.20
C ASN A 804 5.76 15.79 -20.15
N TYR A 805 6.73 14.97 -19.77
CA TYR A 805 6.62 13.52 -19.81
C TYR A 805 5.60 12.98 -18.79
N ALA A 806 4.65 12.18 -19.26
CA ALA A 806 3.77 11.38 -18.42
C ALA A 806 4.32 9.96 -18.25
N PHE A 807 4.09 9.34 -17.09
CA PHE A 807 4.58 7.97 -16.86
C PHE A 807 3.93 6.93 -17.76
N ILE A 808 2.60 6.99 -17.90
CA ILE A 808 1.85 6.20 -18.89
C ILE A 808 1.19 7.17 -19.87
N VAL A 809 1.29 6.87 -21.15
CA VAL A 809 0.54 7.54 -22.21
C VAL A 809 -0.33 6.51 -22.92
N THR A 810 -1.64 6.76 -22.95
CA THR A 810 -2.57 5.98 -23.77
C THR A 810 -2.98 6.84 -24.96
N LEU A 811 -2.81 6.33 -26.18
CA LEU A 811 -3.14 7.09 -27.37
C LEU A 811 -4.66 7.32 -27.44
N PRO A 812 -5.15 8.58 -27.49
CA PRO A 812 -6.58 8.87 -27.51
C PRO A 812 -7.23 8.55 -28.86
N GLN A 813 -6.42 8.40 -29.91
CA GLN A 813 -6.84 8.14 -31.29
C GLN A 813 -5.72 7.40 -32.04
N THR A 814 -6.08 6.78 -33.17
CA THR A 814 -5.10 6.19 -34.08
C THR A 814 -4.30 7.28 -34.77
N LEU A 815 -2.97 7.16 -34.76
CA LEU A 815 -2.04 8.13 -35.32
C LEU A 815 -1.59 7.71 -36.71
N GLN A 816 -1.35 8.69 -37.58
CA GLN A 816 -0.65 8.49 -38.84
C GLN A 816 0.85 8.36 -38.53
N CYS A 817 1.51 7.36 -39.12
CA CYS A 817 2.94 7.20 -38.97
C CYS A 817 3.69 8.37 -39.64
N GLU A 818 4.85 8.74 -39.09
CA GLU A 818 5.76 9.68 -39.75
C GLU A 818 7.22 9.23 -39.63
N GLY A 819 8.00 9.40 -40.70
CA GLY A 819 9.43 9.10 -40.70
C GLY A 819 9.76 7.64 -40.40
N ALA A 820 10.59 7.41 -39.38
CA ALA A 820 11.07 6.09 -38.99
C ALA A 820 9.95 5.15 -38.52
N GLU A 821 8.76 5.67 -38.20
CA GLU A 821 7.61 4.90 -37.73
C GLU A 821 6.93 4.10 -38.85
N CYS A 822 6.94 4.61 -40.09
CA CYS A 822 6.10 4.07 -41.18
C CYS A 822 6.56 2.71 -41.75
N GLY A 823 7.80 2.32 -41.50
CA GLY A 823 8.36 1.05 -41.99
C GLY A 823 8.38 -0.06 -40.94
N LEU A 824 7.87 0.19 -39.73
CA LEU A 824 7.98 -0.74 -38.61
C LEU A 824 6.76 -1.64 -38.55
N GLU A 825 6.99 -2.95 -38.57
CA GLU A 825 5.94 -3.93 -38.25
C GLU A 825 5.59 -3.82 -36.76
N SER A 826 6.59 -3.74 -35.88
CA SER A 826 6.40 -3.51 -34.45
C SER A 826 7.45 -2.57 -33.88
N VAL A 827 7.14 -1.96 -32.74
CA VAL A 827 8.10 -1.20 -31.94
C VAL A 827 8.04 -1.69 -30.51
N ARG A 828 9.20 -1.80 -29.86
CA ARG A 828 9.26 -2.06 -28.42
C ARG A 828 9.66 -0.81 -27.66
N PHE A 829 10.71 -0.13 -28.10
CA PHE A 829 11.19 1.09 -27.45
C PHE A 829 11.25 2.25 -28.45
N VAL A 830 10.79 3.42 -28.00
CA VAL A 830 10.89 4.68 -28.74
C VAL A 830 11.63 5.72 -27.92
N LYS A 831 12.39 6.59 -28.58
CA LYS A 831 13.13 7.68 -27.96
C LYS A 831 12.49 9.03 -28.33
N VAL A 832 12.17 9.82 -27.31
CA VAL A 832 11.49 11.13 -27.38
C VAL A 832 12.36 12.16 -26.68
N GLY A 833 13.08 12.97 -27.46
CA GLY A 833 14.08 13.89 -26.93
C GLY A 833 15.22 13.13 -26.25
N SER A 834 15.43 13.37 -24.95
CA SER A 834 16.47 12.72 -24.15
C SER A 834 16.01 11.42 -23.46
N PHE A 835 14.74 11.05 -23.56
CA PHE A 835 14.12 9.99 -22.77
C PHE A 835 13.47 8.90 -23.65
N HIS A 836 13.24 7.72 -23.06
CA HIS A 836 12.70 6.54 -23.75
C HIS A 836 11.33 6.15 -23.19
N TYR A 837 10.49 5.62 -24.06
CA TYR A 837 9.23 4.95 -23.74
C TYR A 837 9.25 3.50 -24.25
N GLU A 838 8.64 2.59 -23.52
CA GLU A 838 8.31 1.24 -23.98
C GLU A 838 6.85 1.19 -24.44
N PHE A 839 6.59 0.61 -25.60
CA PHE A 839 5.25 0.28 -26.05
C PHE A 839 4.75 -0.96 -25.29
N LEU A 840 3.59 -0.85 -24.64
CA LEU A 840 2.91 -1.95 -23.96
C LEU A 840 1.88 -2.56 -24.93
N PRO A 841 2.16 -3.77 -25.48
CA PRO A 841 1.25 -4.42 -26.41
C PRO A 841 -0.12 -4.72 -25.76
N PRO A 842 -1.23 -4.75 -26.53
CA PRO A 842 -2.50 -5.23 -26.04
C PRO A 842 -2.41 -6.69 -25.54
N THR A 843 -3.32 -7.09 -24.65
CA THR A 843 -3.35 -8.45 -24.09
C THR A 843 -3.44 -9.48 -25.21
N CYS A 844 -2.42 -10.32 -25.28
CA CYS A 844 -2.22 -11.33 -26.31
C CYS A 844 -1.84 -12.68 -25.65
N VAL A 845 -1.85 -13.76 -26.43
CA VAL A 845 -1.48 -15.09 -25.96
C VAL A 845 -0.39 -15.71 -26.84
N HIS A 846 0.48 -16.53 -26.25
CA HIS A 846 1.45 -17.30 -27.02
C HIS A 846 0.88 -18.69 -27.33
N LEU A 847 1.15 -19.19 -28.54
CA LEU A 847 0.85 -20.59 -28.86
C LEU A 847 1.73 -21.50 -27.99
N TYR A 848 1.08 -22.46 -27.31
CA TYR A 848 1.80 -23.47 -26.56
C TYR A 848 2.56 -24.45 -27.46
N TYR A 849 2.05 -24.69 -28.68
CA TYR A 849 2.70 -25.48 -29.70
C TYR A 849 3.02 -24.61 -30.92
N HIS A 850 4.30 -24.56 -31.31
CA HIS A 850 4.69 -23.97 -32.59
C HIS A 850 4.61 -25.03 -33.69
N GLU A 851 4.01 -24.71 -34.84
CA GLU A 851 4.12 -25.59 -36.00
C GLU A 851 5.60 -25.65 -36.44
N PRO A 852 6.16 -26.85 -36.68
CA PRO A 852 7.48 -26.96 -37.27
C PRO A 852 7.43 -26.29 -38.64
N GLY A 853 8.29 -25.28 -38.85
CA GLY A 853 8.39 -24.61 -40.14
C GLY A 853 8.66 -25.62 -41.27
N PRO A 854 8.32 -25.30 -42.53
CA PRO A 854 8.30 -26.23 -43.66
C PRO A 854 9.65 -26.90 -44.02
N ASN A 855 10.74 -26.59 -43.30
CA ASN A 855 12.07 -27.19 -43.45
C ASN A 855 12.58 -27.95 -42.22
N ALA A 856 11.77 -28.19 -41.18
CA ALA A 856 12.18 -29.00 -40.05
C ALA A 856 12.10 -30.49 -40.40
N THR A 857 13.21 -31.04 -40.90
CA THR A 857 13.38 -32.48 -41.09
C THR A 857 13.12 -33.23 -39.78
N THR A 858 12.28 -34.25 -39.88
CA THR A 858 11.91 -35.20 -38.82
C THR A 858 13.15 -35.75 -38.10
N GLY A 859 13.44 -35.21 -36.91
CA GLY A 859 14.58 -35.64 -36.09
C GLY A 859 14.51 -35.04 -34.70
N GLY A 860 13.71 -35.66 -33.82
CA GLY A 860 13.60 -35.31 -32.40
C GLY A 860 12.72 -34.09 -32.15
N ALA A 861 11.72 -34.24 -31.29
CA ALA A 861 11.03 -33.09 -30.72
C ALA A 861 12.09 -32.17 -30.11
N GLN A 862 12.31 -31.00 -30.69
CA GLN A 862 13.08 -29.97 -30.00
C GLN A 862 12.37 -29.72 -28.66
N PRO A 863 13.10 -29.67 -27.54
CA PRO A 863 12.51 -29.21 -26.30
C PRO A 863 11.86 -27.84 -26.56
N PRO A 864 10.72 -27.54 -25.92
CA PRO A 864 10.12 -26.21 -26.03
C PRO A 864 11.21 -25.16 -25.77
N PRO A 865 11.20 -24.03 -26.49
CA PRO A 865 12.15 -22.96 -26.20
C PRO A 865 12.14 -22.68 -24.69
N PRO A 866 13.32 -22.44 -24.07
CA PRO A 866 13.36 -22.03 -22.66
C PRO A 866 12.36 -20.89 -22.50
N ALA A 867 11.56 -20.94 -21.43
CA ALA A 867 10.51 -19.97 -21.13
C ALA A 867 11.01 -18.57 -21.51
N GLN A 868 10.61 -18.09 -22.68
CA GLN A 868 10.79 -16.69 -23.00
C GLN A 868 9.85 -15.99 -22.04
N GLU A 869 10.36 -14.98 -21.33
CA GLU A 869 9.56 -14.11 -20.47
C GLU A 869 8.30 -13.72 -21.25
N GLY A 870 7.21 -14.45 -20.97
CA GLY A 870 6.00 -14.44 -21.78
C GLY A 870 5.25 -13.18 -21.44
N TYR A 871 5.22 -12.27 -22.40
CA TYR A 871 4.71 -10.91 -22.27
C TYR A 871 3.20 -10.92 -22.03
N CYS A 872 2.83 -10.90 -20.75
CA CYS A 872 1.61 -10.26 -20.22
C CYS A 872 1.88 -9.63 -18.83
N LEU A 873 3.15 -9.48 -18.47
CA LEU A 873 3.62 -8.87 -17.23
C LEU A 873 4.78 -7.97 -17.61
N ASP A 874 4.78 -6.72 -17.15
CA ASP A 874 6.00 -5.91 -17.20
C ASP A 874 7.08 -6.52 -16.28
N GLU A 875 8.32 -6.03 -16.32
CA GLU A 875 9.41 -6.52 -15.45
C GLU A 875 9.07 -6.40 -13.93
N GLN A 876 7.94 -5.77 -13.58
CA GLN A 876 7.44 -5.58 -12.21
C GLN A 876 6.26 -6.50 -11.85
N GLY A 877 5.77 -7.33 -12.79
CA GLY A 877 4.71 -8.30 -12.51
C GLY A 877 3.30 -7.71 -12.44
N ALA A 878 3.04 -6.60 -13.13
CA ALA A 878 1.72 -5.97 -13.21
C ALA A 878 0.85 -6.52 -14.35
#